data_AF-A0A964AEJ8-F1
#
_entry.id   AF-A0A964AEJ8-F1
#
_cell.length_a   1.000
_cell.length_b   1.000
_cell.length_c   1.000
_cell.angle_alpha   90.00
_cell.angle_beta   90.00
_cell.angle_gamma   90.00
#
_symmetry.space_group_name_H-M   'P 1'
#
loop_
_entity.id
_entity.type
_entity.pdbx_description
1 polymer ?
#
loop_
_entity_poly.entity_id
_entity_poly.type
_entity_poly.pdbx_seq_one_letter_code
_entity_poly.pdbx_strand_id
1 'polypeptide(L)'
;MTRTVWLFALVAMACKGDKPGETGITDTADGPEDVDGDGFTEEDGDCAPEDAAIHPGAAEVCDGVDNNCDGVADEGVTTTWYQDTDGDGFGDPGTALEACAAPEGYVSDGTDCDDASATTYPSAAERCDELDNDCDDAVDEAVQTTWYGDADADGYGNPDAALESCDPPEGYVADGADCDDSQGAINPGADELCNTWDDDCDGAIDEDDAVDAGTWYPDADSDGFGDADQPSDACETPSGYVGDATDCDDADAAVNPDADELCNGIDDDCDGTADEPDAVDAGTWYADADADSFGDAATSTVQCDQPSGYVADSADCDDGDAGVNPDGTEVCNGIDDDCDGTTDEPDATDASAWYADADADSFGDATTSTIACDQPSGYVSDDTDCDDTDASVYPGAAESWFDGTDSDCDGDEEPDICVDVPTGAVIADDPSCTYTPSSTWSVVTEWETDTWTYSAGNSYTRIMMAPAVGQLTDDNGDGFIDELDHPDIVYTTFTGSSYRSAGYLRVMSADADGTITEHLSVSSVTDSTNTTRSIGGTAGVAIADIDNDGTPEILTHTTSNHLVAMHADGTVLWFSEDTSSDLYAYPSVADMDGDGLAEIATGNVLVDSGGSTIVSLSSTYTGRHISHLADIDDDGTMEWVTGNGVFEMDGTTVWTASQGTGHSAVLNLDSDDYGEVVMHNGGNLYAYDHDGTLLWTGALGSNGYGAPCVADFDGDGSVDIGIGGQSYFAVFDASGNRIWRNATRDSSSRSASCTAFDFDGDGAYEVLYADEYDLWIFDGVTGATLYRETNHASGTVYEHPFVADVDNDGNAEIVLPTNNYARSGWDGLYVLGEANDQWPSARPVWNQHAFSRSHINDDLSVPAGPYHAWLDHNTFRAQASAGVDPLSAPNLSVGLIDVCEDCSAGSLEVYVSLDNDGAVFVPEGVSIALYADDASVRTLIDVTTTTARCEPGQRLAPVVFTISPGDVGADGLVAVVDDDGTGAGVHSECDETDNAGTWDALTCSSS
;
A
#
# COMPACT_ATOMS: atom_id res chain seq x y z
N MET A 1 -15.83 46.15 -12.85
CA MET A 1 -16.99 47.02 -12.57
C MET A 1 -16.49 48.37 -12.07
N THR A 2 -17.05 49.47 -12.63
CA THR A 2 -17.23 50.84 -12.05
C THR A 2 -16.08 51.53 -11.27
N ARG A 3 -15.65 52.78 -11.49
CA ARG A 3 -16.15 53.98 -12.22
C ARG A 3 -14.98 55.00 -12.27
N THR A 4 -14.51 55.59 -13.37
CA THR A 4 -15.01 56.70 -14.23
C THR A 4 -15.15 58.13 -13.60
N VAL A 5 -14.21 59.03 -13.99
CA VAL A 5 -14.31 60.44 -14.52
C VAL A 5 -14.29 61.71 -13.63
N TRP A 6 -13.55 62.71 -14.16
CA TRP A 6 -13.77 64.19 -14.33
C TRP A 6 -12.79 65.08 -13.52
N LEU A 7 -12.36 66.30 -13.91
CA LEU A 7 -12.26 67.12 -15.14
C LEU A 7 -11.76 68.53 -14.71
N PHE A 8 -10.84 69.14 -15.47
CA PHE A 8 -10.63 70.59 -15.77
C PHE A 8 -10.55 71.71 -14.68
N ALA A 9 -9.44 72.46 -14.75
CA ALA A 9 -9.31 73.90 -15.09
C ALA A 9 -9.35 75.06 -14.05
N LEU A 10 -8.34 75.94 -14.24
CA LEU A 10 -8.30 77.43 -14.22
C LEU A 10 -8.34 78.27 -12.91
N VAL A 11 -7.21 78.97 -12.68
CA VAL A 11 -7.02 80.45 -12.54
C VAL A 11 -7.38 81.20 -11.23
N ALA A 12 -6.42 82.10 -10.90
CA ALA A 12 -6.47 83.40 -10.20
C ALA A 12 -6.35 83.49 -8.66
N MET A 13 -5.16 83.94 -8.25
CA MET A 13 -4.87 85.27 -7.68
C MET A 13 -5.74 85.81 -6.50
N ALA A 14 -5.06 85.89 -5.35
CA ALA A 14 -4.89 87.06 -4.48
C ALA A 14 -5.71 87.25 -3.18
N CYS A 15 -4.95 87.83 -2.22
CA CYS A 15 -5.30 88.72 -1.11
C CYS A 15 -5.76 88.08 0.22
N LYS A 16 -5.51 88.63 1.42
CA LYS A 16 -4.66 89.72 1.97
C LYS A 16 -5.08 89.89 3.45
N GLY A 17 -4.15 90.30 4.32
CA GLY A 17 -4.40 91.22 5.44
C GLY A 17 -4.60 90.60 6.83
N ASP A 18 -4.31 91.27 7.94
CA ASP A 18 -3.86 92.65 8.19
C ASP A 18 -3.57 92.85 9.71
N LYS A 19 -2.87 93.96 10.04
CA LYS A 19 -3.17 94.99 11.09
C LYS A 19 -2.07 95.23 12.18
N PRO A 20 -2.05 96.41 12.87
CA PRO A 20 -2.05 97.81 12.37
C PRO A 20 -1.26 98.84 13.24
N GLY A 21 -1.10 100.08 12.73
CA GLY A 21 -1.08 101.37 13.49
C GLY A 21 0.29 101.94 13.92
N GLU A 22 0.59 103.25 13.92
CA GLU A 22 -0.12 104.50 13.59
C GLU A 22 0.88 105.69 13.49
N THR A 23 0.65 106.58 12.50
CA THR A 23 0.79 108.06 12.46
C THR A 23 2.15 108.80 12.61
N GLY A 24 2.47 109.65 11.61
CA GLY A 24 2.76 111.09 11.86
C GLY A 24 3.80 111.86 11.00
N ILE A 25 3.32 112.58 9.96
CA ILE A 25 3.66 113.97 9.52
C ILE A 25 4.87 114.30 8.58
N THR A 26 4.50 114.62 7.30
CA THR A 26 4.87 115.68 6.30
C THR A 26 6.30 116.08 5.85
N ASP A 27 6.48 115.99 4.50
CA ASP A 27 6.91 117.00 3.48
C ASP A 27 8.41 117.43 3.34
N THR A 28 9.06 117.07 2.21
CA THR A 28 9.62 117.97 1.14
C THR A 28 10.33 117.21 -0.01
N ALA A 29 10.02 117.60 -1.26
CA ALA A 29 10.66 117.35 -2.58
C ALA A 29 12.17 117.72 -2.66
N ASP A 30 13.03 117.34 -3.63
CA ASP A 30 13.09 116.46 -4.82
C ASP A 30 14.56 116.54 -5.31
N GLY A 31 15.20 115.41 -5.65
CA GLY A 31 16.59 115.24 -6.08
C GLY A 31 16.70 113.96 -6.94
N PRO A 32 17.79 113.75 -7.71
CA PRO A 32 17.89 112.61 -8.63
C PRO A 32 17.55 111.32 -7.90
N GLU A 33 16.47 110.68 -8.33
CA GLU A 33 15.94 109.47 -7.70
C GLU A 33 16.77 108.29 -8.17
N ASP A 34 17.50 107.70 -7.24
CA ASP A 34 17.90 106.31 -7.25
C ASP A 34 16.62 105.46 -7.40
N VAL A 35 16.44 104.88 -8.59
CA VAL A 35 15.16 104.32 -9.06
C VAL A 35 14.89 102.95 -8.44
N ASP A 36 15.93 102.15 -8.26
CA ASP A 36 15.86 100.79 -7.73
C ASP A 36 16.32 100.69 -6.26
N GLY A 37 16.95 101.73 -5.73
CA GLY A 37 17.23 101.91 -4.30
C GLY A 37 18.57 101.34 -3.85
N ASP A 38 19.54 101.12 -4.74
CA ASP A 38 20.86 100.57 -4.41
C ASP A 38 21.88 101.63 -3.93
N GLY A 39 21.52 102.90 -4.03
CA GLY A 39 22.32 104.05 -3.63
C GLY A 39 23.19 104.64 -4.74
N PHE A 40 23.10 104.17 -5.98
CA PHE A 40 23.76 104.71 -7.16
C PHE A 40 22.74 105.29 -8.14
N THR A 41 23.21 106.21 -8.98
CA THR A 41 22.40 106.80 -10.05
C THR A 41 23.15 106.68 -11.37
N GLU A 42 22.46 106.86 -12.49
CA GLU A 42 23.11 106.85 -13.83
C GLU A 42 24.28 107.85 -13.92
N GLU A 43 24.25 108.97 -13.17
CA GLU A 43 25.36 109.94 -13.10
C GLU A 43 26.56 109.46 -12.25
N ASP A 44 26.36 108.48 -11.35
CA ASP A 44 27.39 107.87 -10.50
C ASP A 44 28.04 106.62 -11.13
N GLY A 45 27.63 106.23 -12.34
CA GLY A 45 28.23 105.14 -13.11
C GLY A 45 27.43 103.84 -13.13
N ASP A 46 26.21 103.85 -12.60
CA ASP A 46 25.26 102.75 -12.70
C ASP A 46 24.90 102.44 -14.16
N CYS A 47 25.23 101.20 -14.57
CA CYS A 47 25.03 100.70 -15.91
C CYS A 47 23.65 100.04 -16.12
N ALA A 48 22.86 99.84 -15.05
CA ALA A 48 21.52 99.28 -15.09
C ALA A 48 20.57 99.97 -14.07
N PRO A 49 20.10 101.21 -14.35
CA PRO A 49 19.38 102.07 -13.39
C PRO A 49 17.94 101.64 -13.06
N GLU A 50 17.58 100.39 -13.33
CA GLU A 50 16.31 99.79 -12.88
C GLU A 50 16.56 98.45 -12.15
N ASP A 51 17.82 98.04 -11.96
CA ASP A 51 18.23 96.79 -11.31
C ASP A 51 19.29 97.04 -10.23
N ALA A 52 18.81 97.11 -8.99
CA ALA A 52 19.62 97.32 -7.79
C ALA A 52 20.73 96.27 -7.56
N ALA A 53 20.80 95.21 -8.35
CA ALA A 53 21.87 94.22 -8.29
C ALA A 53 23.08 94.55 -9.19
N ILE A 54 22.96 95.52 -10.09
CA ILE A 54 23.98 95.87 -11.08
C ILE A 54 24.37 97.34 -10.89
N HIS A 55 25.52 97.58 -10.26
CA HIS A 55 25.99 98.93 -9.94
C HIS A 55 27.50 98.97 -9.71
N PRO A 56 28.14 100.15 -9.73
CA PRO A 56 29.57 100.28 -9.50
C PRO A 56 30.05 99.60 -8.21
N GLY A 57 30.89 98.58 -8.35
CA GLY A 57 31.42 97.81 -7.23
C GLY A 57 30.45 96.81 -6.59
N ALA A 58 29.36 96.43 -7.29
CA ALA A 58 28.61 95.21 -6.98
C ALA A 58 29.53 93.97 -7.02
N ALA A 59 29.09 92.85 -6.44
CA ALA A 59 29.81 91.59 -6.60
C ALA A 59 29.44 90.98 -7.95
N GLU A 60 30.43 90.57 -8.73
CA GLU A 60 30.20 89.79 -9.95
C GLU A 60 29.49 88.48 -9.62
N VAL A 61 28.61 88.05 -10.52
CA VAL A 61 27.92 86.75 -10.52
C VAL A 61 28.10 86.17 -11.92
N CYS A 62 28.37 84.86 -12.04
CA CYS A 62 28.60 84.20 -13.34
C CYS A 62 27.32 84.13 -14.21
N ASP A 63 26.89 85.26 -14.75
CA ASP A 63 25.70 85.40 -15.59
C ASP A 63 26.02 86.04 -16.96
N GLY A 64 27.28 86.39 -17.21
CA GLY A 64 27.73 87.03 -18.44
C GLY A 64 27.41 88.52 -18.50
N VAL A 65 26.96 89.11 -17.39
CA VAL A 65 26.70 90.53 -17.19
C VAL A 65 27.82 91.11 -16.33
N ASP A 66 28.24 92.31 -16.67
CA ASP A 66 29.17 93.11 -15.86
C ASP A 66 28.37 93.73 -14.71
N ASN A 67 28.20 92.98 -13.61
CA ASN A 67 27.34 93.40 -12.49
C ASN A 67 27.93 94.61 -11.78
N ASN A 68 29.25 94.75 -11.76
CA ASN A 68 29.94 95.81 -11.04
C ASN A 68 30.25 97.04 -11.91
N CYS A 69 29.83 97.02 -13.17
CA CYS A 69 29.96 98.07 -14.18
C CYS A 69 31.42 98.53 -14.44
N ASP A 70 32.42 97.66 -14.28
CA ASP A 70 33.84 98.00 -14.49
C ASP A 70 34.35 97.80 -15.93
N GLY A 71 33.52 97.19 -16.78
CA GLY A 71 33.75 96.95 -18.20
C GLY A 71 34.22 95.54 -18.55
N VAL A 72 34.30 94.63 -17.58
CA VAL A 72 34.52 93.19 -17.77
C VAL A 72 33.34 92.45 -17.14
N ALA A 73 32.88 91.37 -17.78
CA ALA A 73 31.85 90.52 -17.19
C ALA A 73 32.52 89.34 -16.47
N ASP A 74 32.02 89.03 -15.28
CA ASP A 74 32.34 87.88 -14.45
C ASP A 74 33.81 87.78 -13.98
N GLU A 75 34.55 88.89 -13.87
CA GLU A 75 35.94 88.84 -13.41
C GLU A 75 36.08 88.57 -11.91
N GLY A 76 37.00 87.67 -11.57
CA GLY A 76 37.29 87.35 -10.17
C GLY A 76 36.23 86.47 -9.49
N VAL A 77 35.21 86.01 -10.23
CA VAL A 77 34.25 85.02 -9.77
C VAL A 77 34.45 83.70 -10.54
N THR A 78 34.73 82.63 -9.80
CA THR A 78 34.85 81.26 -10.31
C THR A 78 34.00 80.34 -9.45
N THR A 79 33.44 79.32 -10.09
CA THR A 79 32.82 78.18 -9.43
C THR A 79 33.74 76.97 -9.61
N THR A 80 33.76 76.10 -8.61
CA THR A 80 34.47 74.82 -8.70
C THR A 80 33.62 73.86 -9.52
N TRP A 81 34.23 73.25 -10.54
CA TRP A 81 33.64 72.20 -11.37
C TRP A 81 34.47 70.93 -11.25
N TYR A 82 33.83 69.78 -11.20
CA TYR A 82 34.43 68.46 -11.05
C TYR A 82 34.34 67.70 -12.35
N GLN A 83 35.39 66.97 -12.73
CA GLN A 83 35.39 66.20 -13.96
C GLN A 83 34.32 65.11 -13.86
N ASP A 84 33.50 64.97 -14.89
CA ASP A 84 32.45 63.95 -15.03
C ASP A 84 32.85 63.08 -16.22
N THR A 85 33.52 61.96 -15.94
CA THR A 85 34.17 61.13 -16.97
C THR A 85 33.19 60.13 -17.61
N ASP A 86 32.20 59.67 -16.87
CA ASP A 86 31.21 58.67 -17.34
C ASP A 86 29.88 59.29 -17.81
N GLY A 87 29.62 60.55 -17.47
CA GLY A 87 28.51 61.37 -17.96
C GLY A 87 27.21 61.24 -17.17
N ASP A 88 27.23 60.83 -15.91
CA ASP A 88 26.02 60.66 -15.09
C ASP A 88 25.51 61.95 -14.40
N GLY A 89 26.34 63.00 -14.37
CA GLY A 89 26.01 64.30 -13.81
C GLY A 89 26.64 64.60 -12.44
N PHE A 90 27.34 63.64 -11.84
CA PHE A 90 28.21 63.79 -10.68
C PHE A 90 29.68 63.73 -11.15
N GLY A 91 30.61 64.28 -10.37
CA GLY A 91 31.99 64.33 -10.80
C GLY A 91 32.99 64.11 -9.68
N ASP A 92 34.21 63.72 -10.03
CA ASP A 92 35.27 63.33 -9.11
C ASP A 92 35.69 64.50 -8.19
N PRO A 93 35.46 64.43 -6.86
CA PRO A 93 35.94 65.43 -5.89
C PRO A 93 37.47 65.63 -5.93
N GLY A 94 38.21 64.60 -6.35
CA GLY A 94 39.66 64.60 -6.51
C GLY A 94 40.15 65.39 -7.74
N THR A 95 39.27 65.66 -8.71
CA THR A 95 39.62 66.27 -10.00
C THR A 95 38.76 67.51 -10.29
N ALA A 96 39.05 68.60 -9.56
CA ALA A 96 38.34 69.86 -9.66
C ALA A 96 39.09 70.96 -10.47
N LEU A 97 38.33 71.83 -11.13
CA LEU A 97 38.78 73.00 -11.90
C LEU A 97 37.93 74.24 -11.55
N GLU A 98 38.58 75.40 -11.40
CA GLU A 98 37.89 76.68 -11.21
C GLU A 98 37.59 77.34 -12.55
N ALA A 99 36.31 77.59 -12.85
CA ALA A 99 35.85 78.30 -14.04
C ALA A 99 34.57 79.06 -13.76
N CYS A 100 34.28 80.12 -14.52
CA CYS A 100 33.03 80.86 -14.32
C CYS A 100 31.80 80.11 -14.86
N ALA A 101 31.96 79.34 -15.94
CA ALA A 101 30.93 78.47 -16.48
C ALA A 101 31.48 77.04 -16.64
N ALA A 102 30.59 76.06 -16.62
CA ALA A 102 30.88 74.64 -16.75
C ALA A 102 31.82 74.35 -17.95
N PRO A 103 33.05 73.90 -17.69
CA PRO A 103 33.91 73.35 -18.74
C PRO A 103 33.27 72.11 -19.37
N GLU A 104 33.62 71.81 -20.63
CA GLU A 104 33.14 70.59 -21.30
C GLU A 104 33.68 69.35 -20.56
N GLY A 105 32.77 68.45 -20.13
CA GLY A 105 33.09 67.25 -19.35
C GLY A 105 33.28 67.51 -17.84
N TYR A 106 32.72 68.61 -17.32
CA TYR A 106 32.74 68.91 -15.89
C TYR A 106 31.35 69.34 -15.39
N VAL A 107 31.02 68.98 -14.15
CA VAL A 107 29.75 69.26 -13.46
C VAL A 107 30.00 69.99 -12.13
N SER A 108 28.99 70.64 -11.57
CA SER A 108 29.16 71.41 -10.33
C SER A 108 29.08 70.54 -9.07
N ASP A 109 28.58 69.32 -9.20
CA ASP A 109 28.43 68.38 -8.09
C ASP A 109 29.66 67.46 -8.03
N GLY A 110 30.37 67.49 -6.91
CA GLY A 110 31.66 66.81 -6.73
C GLY A 110 31.55 65.61 -5.81
N THR A 111 30.41 64.93 -5.82
CA THR A 111 30.06 63.94 -4.80
C THR A 111 30.17 62.50 -5.29
N ASP A 112 30.68 62.29 -6.49
CA ASP A 112 30.89 60.98 -7.09
C ASP A 112 32.02 60.20 -6.40
N CYS A 113 31.75 58.95 -6.01
CA CYS A 113 32.73 58.06 -5.40
C CYS A 113 33.45 57.15 -6.43
N ASP A 114 32.93 56.97 -7.66
CA ASP A 114 33.58 56.32 -8.79
C ASP A 114 33.21 56.95 -10.14
N ASP A 115 33.90 58.05 -10.50
CA ASP A 115 33.76 58.82 -11.76
C ASP A 115 34.01 58.02 -13.06
N ALA A 116 34.32 56.72 -12.96
CA ALA A 116 34.41 55.83 -14.11
C ALA A 116 33.13 55.00 -14.35
N SER A 117 32.14 55.08 -13.45
CA SER A 117 30.94 54.25 -13.39
C SER A 117 29.66 55.10 -13.29
N ALA A 118 28.96 55.27 -14.41
CA ALA A 118 27.70 56.03 -14.49
C ALA A 118 26.51 55.42 -13.72
N THR A 119 26.76 54.39 -12.91
CA THR A 119 25.80 53.76 -12.01
C THR A 119 26.22 53.84 -10.55
N THR A 120 27.28 54.58 -10.23
CA THR A 120 27.86 54.68 -8.90
C THR A 120 27.98 56.15 -8.53
N TYR A 121 26.94 56.68 -7.91
CA TYR A 121 26.82 58.09 -7.61
C TYR A 121 25.85 58.31 -6.44
N PRO A 122 25.93 59.46 -5.76
CA PRO A 122 25.06 59.78 -4.63
C PRO A 122 23.57 59.54 -4.91
N SER A 123 22.94 58.72 -4.07
CA SER A 123 21.52 58.33 -4.24
C SER A 123 21.22 57.50 -5.49
N ALA A 124 22.21 56.82 -6.07
CA ALA A 124 21.96 55.70 -6.99
C ALA A 124 21.17 54.60 -6.27
N ALA A 125 20.64 53.64 -7.04
CA ALA A 125 20.01 52.46 -6.44
C ALA A 125 21.08 51.40 -6.20
N GLU A 126 21.20 50.95 -4.96
CA GLU A 126 22.02 49.80 -4.57
C GLU A 126 21.70 48.55 -5.40
N ARG A 127 22.71 47.71 -5.59
CA ARG A 127 22.64 46.42 -6.27
C ARG A 127 23.59 45.47 -5.56
N CYS A 128 23.15 44.23 -5.34
CA CYS A 128 23.95 43.13 -4.78
C CYS A 128 25.20 42.78 -5.64
N ASP A 129 26.20 43.65 -5.61
CA ASP A 129 27.46 43.52 -6.32
C ASP A 129 28.69 43.83 -5.43
N GLU A 130 28.47 43.92 -4.12
CA GLU A 130 29.46 44.22 -3.08
C GLU A 130 30.11 45.62 -3.24
N LEU A 131 29.49 46.52 -4.00
CA LEU A 131 29.92 47.90 -4.16
C LEU A 131 28.89 48.85 -3.54
N ASP A 132 29.39 49.89 -2.89
CA ASP A 132 28.59 51.04 -2.47
C ASP A 132 28.21 51.83 -3.75
N ASN A 133 27.00 51.62 -4.27
CA ASN A 133 26.58 52.26 -5.51
C ASN A 133 26.08 53.69 -5.26
N ASP A 134 25.54 53.99 -4.08
CA ASP A 134 24.91 55.26 -3.74
C ASP A 134 25.79 56.21 -2.93
N CYS A 135 27.05 55.83 -2.71
CA CYS A 135 28.13 56.57 -2.06
C CYS A 135 27.79 57.02 -0.62
N ASP A 136 27.03 56.22 0.13
CA ASP A 136 26.63 56.52 1.52
C ASP A 136 27.46 55.82 2.61
N ASP A 137 28.52 55.10 2.21
CA ASP A 137 29.40 54.24 3.03
C ASP A 137 28.74 52.94 3.54
N ALA A 138 27.51 52.63 3.13
CA ALA A 138 26.90 51.30 3.24
C ALA A 138 27.04 50.54 1.91
N VAL A 139 26.95 49.22 1.99
CA VAL A 139 27.06 48.32 0.83
C VAL A 139 25.84 47.42 0.89
N ASP A 140 25.04 47.41 -0.18
CA ASP A 140 23.90 46.50 -0.37
C ASP A 140 22.75 46.61 0.66
N GLU A 141 22.63 47.72 1.39
CA GLU A 141 21.71 47.88 2.54
C GLU A 141 20.22 48.05 2.19
N ALA A 142 19.87 48.14 0.91
CA ALA A 142 18.49 48.25 0.41
C ALA A 142 18.07 47.14 -0.57
N VAL A 143 18.90 46.11 -0.74
CA VAL A 143 18.69 44.99 -1.69
C VAL A 143 18.77 43.60 -1.05
N GLN A 144 19.07 43.52 0.24
CA GLN A 144 19.08 42.27 0.99
C GLN A 144 17.64 41.79 1.27
N THR A 145 17.43 40.49 1.15
CA THR A 145 16.21 39.80 1.56
C THR A 145 16.43 39.21 2.95
N THR A 146 15.40 39.20 3.79
CA THR A 146 15.46 38.48 5.07
C THR A 146 15.18 37.01 4.80
N TRP A 147 16.08 36.15 5.25
CA TRP A 147 15.99 34.69 5.20
C TRP A 147 15.92 34.16 6.63
N TYR A 148 15.21 33.07 6.84
CA TYR A 148 15.01 32.42 8.15
C TYR A 148 15.73 31.08 8.13
N GLY A 149 16.47 30.76 9.19
CA GLY A 149 17.06 29.43 9.31
C GLY A 149 15.95 28.40 9.24
N ASP A 150 16.17 27.35 8.47
CA ASP A 150 15.24 26.24 8.21
C ASP A 150 16.04 24.97 8.56
N ALA A 151 15.81 24.46 9.78
CA ALA A 151 16.67 23.44 10.37
C ALA A 151 16.20 22.00 10.08
N ASP A 152 14.92 21.80 9.77
CA ASP A 152 14.32 20.53 9.35
C ASP A 152 14.08 20.45 7.82
N ALA A 153 14.33 21.55 7.09
CA ALA A 153 14.29 21.64 5.64
C ALA A 153 12.89 21.51 5.01
N ASP A 154 11.83 21.87 5.74
CA ASP A 154 10.44 21.76 5.27
C ASP A 154 9.98 22.93 4.37
N GLY A 155 10.81 23.97 4.25
CA GLY A 155 10.56 25.14 3.42
C GLY A 155 9.98 26.36 4.16
N TYR A 156 9.65 26.20 5.44
CA TYR A 156 9.39 27.27 6.40
C TYR A 156 10.61 27.42 7.32
N GLY A 157 10.79 28.59 7.90
CA GLY A 157 11.95 28.83 8.74
C GLY A 157 11.61 29.62 9.98
N ASN A 158 12.45 29.48 10.99
CA ASN A 158 12.25 30.10 12.28
C ASN A 158 12.30 31.64 12.22
N PRO A 159 11.22 32.35 12.60
CA PRO A 159 11.19 33.81 12.63
C PRO A 159 12.25 34.43 13.56
N ASP A 160 12.68 33.71 14.60
CA ASP A 160 13.72 34.14 15.53
C ASP A 160 15.15 33.88 15.02
N ALA A 161 15.32 33.11 13.92
CA ALA A 161 16.59 32.82 13.26
C ALA A 161 16.81 33.61 11.95
N ALA A 162 16.38 34.87 11.91
CA ALA A 162 16.46 35.71 10.72
C ALA A 162 17.88 36.23 10.39
N LEU A 163 18.26 36.19 9.11
CA LEU A 163 19.50 36.71 8.52
C LEU A 163 19.21 37.51 7.24
N GLU A 164 19.81 38.70 7.09
CA GLU A 164 19.71 39.49 5.86
C GLU A 164 20.83 39.08 4.88
N SER A 165 20.46 38.73 3.65
CA SER A 165 21.39 38.35 2.58
C SER A 165 20.78 38.59 1.19
N CYS A 166 21.63 38.80 0.18
CA CYS A 166 21.23 38.96 -1.22
C CYS A 166 20.71 37.67 -1.85
N ASP A 167 21.37 36.56 -1.55
CA ASP A 167 21.05 35.21 -2.01
C ASP A 167 20.70 34.33 -0.79
N PRO A 168 19.86 33.28 -0.95
CA PRO A 168 19.54 32.35 0.12
C PRO A 168 20.82 31.75 0.70
N PRO A 169 21.12 31.99 1.99
CA PRO A 169 22.15 31.25 2.70
C PRO A 169 21.81 29.75 2.73
N GLU A 170 22.82 28.89 2.78
CA GLU A 170 22.62 27.44 2.94
C GLU A 170 21.92 27.15 4.27
N GLY A 171 20.80 26.41 4.23
CA GLY A 171 19.94 26.12 5.39
C GLY A 171 19.02 27.27 5.80
N TYR A 172 18.63 28.14 4.87
CA TYR A 172 17.71 29.25 5.12
C TYR A 172 16.67 29.39 4.00
N VAL A 173 15.44 29.76 4.36
CA VAL A 173 14.30 29.98 3.44
C VAL A 173 13.67 31.37 3.61
N ALA A 174 12.84 31.77 2.65
CA ALA A 174 12.26 33.11 2.62
C ALA A 174 10.99 33.23 3.47
N ASP A 175 10.31 32.11 3.73
CA ASP A 175 9.15 32.07 4.60
C ASP A 175 9.61 31.88 6.05
N GLY A 176 9.04 32.65 6.96
CA GLY A 176 9.49 32.76 8.35
C GLY A 176 8.40 32.36 9.33
N ALA A 177 7.52 31.46 8.90
CA ALA A 177 6.25 31.18 9.55
C ALA A 177 6.24 29.89 10.36
N ASP A 178 7.40 29.26 10.52
CA ASP A 178 7.58 28.04 11.28
C ASP A 178 7.56 28.32 12.80
N CYS A 179 6.77 27.53 13.53
CA CYS A 179 6.66 27.61 14.99
C CYS A 179 7.52 26.57 15.73
N ASP A 180 7.98 25.51 15.08
CA ASP A 180 9.00 24.57 15.58
C ASP A 180 9.92 24.03 14.46
N ASP A 181 10.89 24.89 14.11
CA ASP A 181 12.00 24.71 13.14
C ASP A 181 12.96 23.55 13.40
N SER A 182 12.57 22.57 14.22
CA SER A 182 13.27 21.31 14.41
C SER A 182 12.45 20.09 14.02
N GLN A 183 11.22 20.29 13.55
CA GLN A 183 10.24 19.26 13.22
C GLN A 183 9.48 19.65 11.94
N GLY A 184 9.84 19.04 10.80
CA GLY A 184 9.22 19.38 9.51
C GLY A 184 7.73 19.01 9.37
N ALA A 185 7.13 18.42 10.41
CA ALA A 185 5.70 18.19 10.52
C ALA A 185 4.95 19.36 11.20
N ILE A 186 5.67 20.37 11.72
CA ILE A 186 5.11 21.49 12.46
C ILE A 186 5.36 22.78 11.68
N ASN A 187 4.50 23.07 10.73
CA ASN A 187 4.59 24.26 9.89
C ASN A 187 3.23 24.67 9.31
N PRO A 188 3.09 25.91 8.80
CA PRO A 188 1.85 26.41 8.22
C PRO A 188 1.25 25.66 7.03
N GLY A 189 1.94 24.65 6.49
CA GLY A 189 1.46 23.77 5.45
C GLY A 189 1.15 22.35 5.91
N ALA A 190 1.39 22.02 7.19
CA ALA A 190 1.10 20.73 7.77
C ALA A 190 -0.40 20.54 8.01
N ASP A 191 -0.82 19.27 8.05
CA ASP A 191 -2.17 18.88 8.48
C ASP A 191 -2.17 18.79 10.01
N GLU A 192 -3.15 19.41 10.67
CA GLU A 192 -3.28 19.41 12.13
C GLU A 192 -3.65 18.01 12.64
N LEU A 193 -2.96 17.55 13.69
CA LEU A 193 -3.20 16.26 14.34
C LEU A 193 -3.63 16.44 15.80
N CYS A 194 -4.36 15.47 16.34
CA CYS A 194 -4.77 15.39 17.73
C CYS A 194 -3.63 14.92 18.65
N ASN A 195 -2.49 15.61 18.61
CA ASN A 195 -1.23 15.19 19.22
C ASN A 195 -0.72 16.14 20.33
N THR A 196 -1.46 17.20 20.67
CA THR A 196 -1.14 18.27 21.63
C THR A 196 -0.15 19.35 21.17
N TRP A 197 0.17 19.36 19.88
CA TRP A 197 0.99 20.37 19.22
C TRP A 197 0.12 21.28 18.33
N ASP A 198 0.72 22.35 17.84
CA ASP A 198 0.12 23.33 16.91
C ASP A 198 0.81 23.05 15.58
N ASP A 199 0.43 21.96 14.92
CA ASP A 199 1.16 21.41 13.77
C ASP A 199 1.07 22.38 12.59
N ASP A 200 -0.05 23.08 12.39
CA ASP A 200 -0.22 24.06 11.33
C ASP A 200 0.21 25.50 11.70
N CYS A 201 0.80 25.69 12.87
CA CYS A 201 1.33 26.97 13.36
C CYS A 201 0.34 28.16 13.29
N ASP A 202 -0.97 27.92 13.34
CA ASP A 202 -1.99 28.97 13.30
C ASP A 202 -2.26 29.59 14.69
N GLY A 203 -1.75 28.95 15.75
CA GLY A 203 -1.85 29.37 17.15
C GLY A 203 -2.95 28.68 17.95
N ALA A 204 -3.66 27.73 17.35
CA ALA A 204 -4.50 26.75 18.03
C ALA A 204 -3.71 25.46 18.30
N ILE A 205 -4.26 24.60 19.15
CA ILE A 205 -3.65 23.31 19.49
C ILE A 205 -4.82 22.33 19.48
N ASP A 206 -4.71 21.27 18.68
CA ASP A 206 -5.71 20.20 18.53
C ASP A 206 -7.10 20.77 18.16
N GLU A 207 -7.22 21.36 16.97
CA GLU A 207 -8.50 21.86 16.49
C GLU A 207 -9.51 20.73 16.18
N ASP A 208 -10.80 21.06 16.21
CA ASP A 208 -11.89 20.09 15.98
C ASP A 208 -11.89 19.55 14.52
N ASP A 209 -11.14 20.15 13.59
CA ASP A 209 -10.96 19.72 12.20
C ASP A 209 -9.59 19.07 11.91
N ALA A 210 -8.85 18.68 12.95
CA ALA A 210 -7.67 17.83 12.82
C ALA A 210 -7.98 16.56 12.00
N VAL A 211 -7.03 16.12 11.18
CA VAL A 211 -7.28 15.03 10.21
C VAL A 211 -7.51 13.67 10.86
N ASP A 212 -7.08 13.49 12.11
CA ASP A 212 -7.30 12.32 12.96
C ASP A 212 -8.30 12.57 14.09
N ALA A 213 -9.07 13.67 14.05
CA ALA A 213 -10.12 13.95 15.02
C ALA A 213 -11.17 12.82 15.04
N GLY A 214 -11.44 12.29 16.24
CA GLY A 214 -12.50 11.32 16.43
C GLY A 214 -13.88 11.95 16.25
N THR A 215 -14.81 11.25 15.60
CA THR A 215 -16.21 11.67 15.52
C THR A 215 -16.97 11.23 16.78
N TRP A 216 -17.65 12.16 17.43
CA TRP A 216 -18.43 11.93 18.64
C TRP A 216 -19.90 12.31 18.46
N TYR A 217 -20.79 11.61 19.14
CA TYR A 217 -22.24 11.79 19.07
C TYR A 217 -22.77 12.19 20.44
N PRO A 218 -23.66 13.19 20.56
CA PRO A 218 -24.19 13.60 21.85
C PRO A 218 -24.98 12.44 22.45
N ASP A 219 -24.79 12.24 23.76
CA ASP A 219 -25.46 11.25 24.61
C ASP A 219 -26.24 12.02 25.69
N ALA A 220 -27.45 12.46 25.34
CA ALA A 220 -28.21 13.41 26.14
C ALA A 220 -28.95 12.77 27.33
N ASP A 221 -29.16 11.46 27.33
CA ASP A 221 -29.78 10.72 28.42
C ASP A 221 -28.82 9.83 29.24
N SER A 222 -27.57 9.70 28.78
CA SER A 222 -26.45 9.03 29.45
C SER A 222 -26.54 7.51 29.53
N ASP A 223 -27.02 6.85 28.46
CA ASP A 223 -27.10 5.40 28.37
C ASP A 223 -25.89 4.73 27.68
N GLY A 224 -25.09 5.51 26.95
CA GLY A 224 -23.85 5.06 26.30
C GLY A 224 -23.89 5.06 24.77
N PHE A 225 -25.04 5.36 24.16
CA PHE A 225 -25.24 5.52 22.72
C PHE A 225 -25.54 7.01 22.42
N GLY A 226 -25.33 7.45 21.18
CA GLY A 226 -25.50 8.86 20.82
C GLY A 226 -26.13 9.11 19.45
N ASP A 227 -26.64 10.33 19.28
CA ASP A 227 -27.41 10.78 18.09
C ASP A 227 -26.56 10.90 16.82
N ALA A 228 -26.71 9.95 15.88
CA ALA A 228 -26.05 9.95 14.58
C ALA A 228 -26.29 11.20 13.72
N ASP A 229 -27.41 11.93 13.93
CA ASP A 229 -27.74 13.12 13.14
C ASP A 229 -26.97 14.37 13.59
N GLN A 230 -26.24 14.29 14.71
CA GLN A 230 -25.45 15.40 15.25
C GLN A 230 -24.00 15.01 15.58
N PRO A 231 -23.24 14.51 14.58
CA PRO A 231 -21.83 14.25 14.77
C PRO A 231 -21.08 15.54 15.08
N SER A 232 -20.10 15.44 15.96
CA SER A 232 -19.12 16.47 16.24
C SER A 232 -17.74 15.83 16.25
N ASP A 233 -16.87 16.27 15.37
CA ASP A 233 -15.47 15.87 15.38
C ASP A 233 -14.76 16.61 16.52
N ALA A 234 -13.91 15.89 17.27
CA ALA A 234 -13.08 16.43 18.35
C ALA A 234 -11.96 15.44 18.72
N CYS A 235 -10.82 15.97 19.14
CA CYS A 235 -9.67 15.15 19.57
C CYS A 235 -9.89 14.40 20.90
N GLU A 236 -10.67 14.96 21.81
CA GLU A 236 -11.08 14.29 23.05
C GLU A 236 -12.61 14.17 23.11
N THR A 237 -13.11 13.09 23.72
CA THR A 237 -14.55 12.90 23.94
C THR A 237 -15.18 14.14 24.58
N PRO A 238 -16.05 14.88 23.85
CA PRO A 238 -16.71 16.03 24.42
C PRO A 238 -17.61 15.62 25.60
N SER A 239 -17.73 16.47 26.60
CA SER A 239 -18.57 16.16 27.77
C SER A 239 -20.03 15.95 27.37
N GLY A 240 -20.55 14.74 27.54
CA GLY A 240 -21.91 14.36 27.17
C GLY A 240 -22.03 13.86 25.73
N TYR A 241 -20.94 13.33 25.19
CA TYR A 241 -20.89 12.65 23.90
C TYR A 241 -20.24 11.26 24.08
N VAL A 242 -20.49 10.36 23.14
CA VAL A 242 -19.95 8.99 23.06
C VAL A 242 -19.52 8.67 21.62
N GLY A 243 -18.71 7.63 21.45
CA GLY A 243 -18.21 7.23 20.11
C GLY A 243 -19.18 6.34 19.34
N ASP A 244 -20.24 5.85 19.99
CA ASP A 244 -21.23 4.97 19.39
C ASP A 244 -22.44 5.78 18.90
N ALA A 245 -22.73 5.72 17.59
CA ALA A 245 -23.73 6.53 16.91
C ALA A 245 -25.10 5.87 16.80
N THR A 246 -25.31 4.76 17.49
CA THR A 246 -26.42 3.84 17.18
C THR A 246 -27.71 4.14 17.93
N ASP A 247 -27.82 5.30 18.58
CA ASP A 247 -29.03 5.71 19.29
C ASP A 247 -30.09 6.32 18.35
N CYS A 248 -31.31 5.79 18.41
CA CYS A 248 -32.44 6.25 17.63
C CYS A 248 -33.39 7.22 18.39
N ASP A 249 -33.26 7.38 19.71
CA ASP A 249 -33.88 8.46 20.51
C ASP A 249 -33.01 8.84 21.73
N ASP A 250 -31.97 9.65 21.47
CA ASP A 250 -30.99 10.23 22.43
C ASP A 250 -31.60 10.98 23.65
N ALA A 251 -32.93 11.10 23.73
CA ALA A 251 -33.63 11.68 24.88
C ALA A 251 -34.25 10.64 25.83
N ASP A 252 -34.26 9.35 25.50
CA ASP A 252 -34.86 8.28 26.29
C ASP A 252 -33.99 7.01 26.39
N ALA A 253 -33.26 6.89 27.51
CA ALA A 253 -32.36 5.77 27.86
C ALA A 253 -32.97 4.35 27.90
N ALA A 254 -34.22 4.20 27.49
CA ALA A 254 -34.88 2.93 27.24
C ALA A 254 -34.96 2.57 25.74
N VAL A 255 -34.46 3.44 24.87
CA VAL A 255 -34.49 3.33 23.42
C VAL A 255 -33.04 3.38 22.92
N ASN A 256 -32.43 2.21 22.77
CA ASN A 256 -31.03 2.05 22.33
C ASN A 256 -30.79 0.61 21.88
N PRO A 257 -29.70 0.32 21.14
CA PRO A 257 -29.39 -1.02 20.60
C PRO A 257 -29.36 -2.19 21.58
N ASP A 258 -29.20 -1.91 22.88
CA ASP A 258 -29.15 -2.92 23.93
C ASP A 258 -30.50 -3.09 24.67
N ALA A 259 -31.54 -2.34 24.28
CA ALA A 259 -32.85 -2.40 24.91
C ALA A 259 -33.63 -3.68 24.54
N ASP A 260 -34.58 -4.06 25.39
CA ASP A 260 -35.55 -5.12 25.06
C ASP A 260 -36.73 -4.48 24.31
N GLU A 261 -37.04 -4.93 23.09
CA GLU A 261 -38.15 -4.43 22.29
C GLU A 261 -39.53 -4.66 22.94
N LEU A 262 -40.39 -3.64 22.94
CA LEU A 262 -41.74 -3.68 23.50
C LEU A 262 -42.79 -3.27 22.47
N CYS A 263 -43.97 -3.89 22.52
CA CYS A 263 -45.13 -3.55 21.70
C CYS A 263 -45.77 -2.19 22.09
N ASN A 264 -45.07 -1.10 21.83
CA ASN A 264 -45.36 0.24 22.32
C ASN A 264 -45.43 1.31 21.20
N GLY A 265 -45.00 0.98 19.99
CA GLY A 265 -44.96 1.84 18.80
C GLY A 265 -43.66 2.64 18.66
N ILE A 266 -42.64 2.29 19.41
CA ILE A 266 -41.27 2.82 19.38
C ILE A 266 -40.37 1.64 18.99
N ASP A 267 -39.35 1.93 18.20
CA ASP A 267 -38.23 1.02 17.91
C ASP A 267 -37.29 1.16 19.11
N ASP A 268 -37.50 0.34 20.14
CA ASP A 268 -36.79 0.46 21.41
C ASP A 268 -35.34 -0.04 21.27
N ASP A 269 -35.05 -1.02 20.41
CA ASP A 269 -33.70 -1.56 20.19
C ASP A 269 -32.97 -1.02 18.94
N CYS A 270 -33.52 0.01 18.30
CA CYS A 270 -32.88 0.76 17.23
C CYS A 270 -32.40 -0.10 16.04
N ASP A 271 -33.02 -1.25 15.81
CA ASP A 271 -32.69 -2.16 14.70
C ASP A 271 -33.31 -1.71 13.36
N GLY A 272 -34.17 -0.68 13.43
CA GLY A 272 -34.89 -0.09 12.30
C GLY A 272 -36.33 -0.58 12.18
N THR A 273 -36.83 -1.39 13.12
CA THR A 273 -38.17 -1.99 13.09
C THR A 273 -38.92 -1.90 14.42
N ALA A 274 -39.77 -0.87 14.56
CA ALA A 274 -40.68 -0.78 15.71
C ALA A 274 -41.70 -1.93 15.78
N ASP A 275 -41.88 -2.48 17.00
CA ASP A 275 -42.89 -3.48 17.41
C ASP A 275 -42.78 -4.82 16.67
N GLU A 276 -41.59 -5.39 16.57
CA GLU A 276 -41.35 -6.63 15.84
C GLU A 276 -41.77 -7.93 16.59
N PRO A 277 -41.87 -9.10 15.90
CA PRO A 277 -42.49 -10.31 16.43
C PRO A 277 -41.87 -10.92 17.70
N ASP A 278 -40.60 -10.65 17.99
CA ASP A 278 -39.89 -11.13 19.17
C ASP A 278 -39.90 -10.16 20.35
N ALA A 279 -40.55 -9.00 20.19
CA ALA A 279 -40.88 -8.09 21.28
C ALA A 279 -41.42 -8.86 22.49
N VAL A 280 -40.89 -8.56 23.68
CA VAL A 280 -41.04 -9.43 24.86
C VAL A 280 -42.50 -9.54 25.35
N ASP A 281 -43.40 -8.67 24.88
CA ASP A 281 -44.84 -8.69 25.17
C ASP A 281 -45.76 -8.90 23.95
N ALA A 282 -45.24 -9.38 22.82
CA ALA A 282 -46.02 -9.68 21.62
C ALA A 282 -47.11 -10.77 21.82
N GLY A 283 -48.28 -10.55 21.21
CA GLY A 283 -49.44 -11.43 21.29
C GLY A 283 -49.42 -12.55 20.25
N THR A 284 -49.99 -13.72 20.57
CA THR A 284 -50.19 -14.80 19.58
C THR A 284 -51.54 -14.63 18.87
N TRP A 285 -51.50 -14.61 17.55
CA TRP A 285 -52.65 -14.49 16.67
C TRP A 285 -52.72 -15.70 15.74
N TYR A 286 -53.91 -16.22 15.51
CA TYR A 286 -54.16 -17.36 14.63
C TYR A 286 -54.62 -16.82 13.29
N ALA A 287 -54.09 -17.35 12.19
CA ALA A 287 -54.59 -16.99 10.86
C ALA A 287 -56.11 -17.15 10.86
N ASP A 288 -56.81 -16.24 10.21
CA ASP A 288 -58.26 -16.20 9.93
C ASP A 288 -58.34 -15.88 8.44
N ALA A 289 -57.88 -16.83 7.63
CA ALA A 289 -57.59 -16.58 6.23
C ALA A 289 -58.86 -16.32 5.41
N ASP A 290 -60.01 -16.73 5.92
CA ASP A 290 -61.31 -16.51 5.31
C ASP A 290 -62.14 -15.34 5.92
N ALA A 291 -61.65 -14.76 7.02
CA ALA A 291 -62.19 -13.60 7.72
C ALA A 291 -63.57 -13.81 8.37
N ASP A 292 -63.84 -15.00 8.88
CA ASP A 292 -65.09 -15.33 9.58
C ASP A 292 -65.07 -15.09 11.10
N SER A 293 -63.90 -14.70 11.63
CA SER A 293 -63.58 -14.43 13.04
C SER A 293 -63.15 -15.62 13.90
N PHE A 294 -62.95 -16.81 13.34
CA PHE A 294 -62.24 -17.93 13.94
C PHE A 294 -60.90 -18.13 13.24
N GLY A 295 -59.94 -18.77 13.92
CA GLY A 295 -58.60 -18.92 13.40
C GLY A 295 -58.02 -20.32 13.53
N ASP A 296 -57.04 -20.65 12.69
CA ASP A 296 -56.33 -21.93 12.71
C ASP A 296 -55.38 -22.05 13.90
N ALA A 297 -55.64 -23.01 14.80
CA ALA A 297 -54.74 -23.31 15.91
C ALA A 297 -53.34 -23.81 15.47
N ALA A 298 -53.21 -24.35 14.25
CA ALA A 298 -51.95 -24.84 13.69
C ALA A 298 -51.12 -23.75 13.00
N THR A 299 -51.75 -22.64 12.60
CA THR A 299 -51.12 -21.52 11.90
C THR A 299 -51.27 -20.26 12.74
N SER A 300 -50.28 -20.03 13.60
CA SER A 300 -50.23 -18.86 14.46
C SER A 300 -48.99 -18.03 14.20
N THR A 301 -49.13 -16.71 14.25
CA THR A 301 -48.02 -15.77 14.30
C THR A 301 -47.97 -15.07 15.66
N VAL A 302 -46.81 -14.55 16.02
CA VAL A 302 -46.64 -13.68 17.18
C VAL A 302 -46.40 -12.28 16.64
N GLN A 303 -47.25 -11.33 17.00
CA GLN A 303 -47.14 -9.92 16.60
C GLN A 303 -47.78 -9.04 17.67
N CYS A 304 -47.28 -7.81 17.79
CA CYS A 304 -47.77 -6.82 18.73
C CYS A 304 -49.24 -6.44 18.46
N ASP A 305 -49.55 -6.08 17.22
CA ASP A 305 -50.90 -5.83 16.76
C ASP A 305 -51.52 -7.04 16.08
N GLN A 306 -52.85 -7.12 16.09
CA GLN A 306 -53.59 -8.13 15.34
C GLN A 306 -53.26 -8.01 13.85
N PRO A 307 -52.54 -9.00 13.26
CA PRO A 307 -52.27 -8.99 11.83
C PRO A 307 -53.59 -9.04 11.05
N SER A 308 -53.62 -8.41 9.88
CA SER A 308 -54.79 -8.49 9.00
C SER A 308 -54.99 -9.95 8.56
N GLY A 309 -56.20 -10.47 8.74
CA GLY A 309 -56.52 -11.87 8.43
C GLY A 309 -56.01 -12.84 9.50
N TYR A 310 -55.87 -12.38 10.74
CA TYR A 310 -55.61 -13.20 11.92
C TYR A 310 -56.56 -12.79 13.05
N VAL A 311 -56.91 -13.70 13.96
CA VAL A 311 -57.76 -13.46 15.13
C VAL A 311 -57.23 -14.18 16.39
N ALA A 312 -57.75 -13.80 17.56
CA ALA A 312 -57.29 -14.37 18.83
C ALA A 312 -57.95 -15.71 19.19
N ASP A 313 -59.03 -16.10 18.50
CA ASP A 313 -59.76 -17.35 18.74
C ASP A 313 -59.25 -18.42 17.77
N SER A 314 -58.98 -19.63 18.27
CA SER A 314 -58.27 -20.70 17.51
C SER A 314 -59.19 -21.89 17.18
N ALA A 315 -60.49 -21.63 17.02
CA ALA A 315 -61.51 -22.68 16.96
C ALA A 315 -61.90 -23.10 15.53
N ASP A 316 -61.17 -22.64 14.51
CA ASP A 316 -61.44 -22.99 13.11
C ASP A 316 -60.95 -24.41 12.77
N CYS A 317 -61.71 -25.16 11.98
CA CYS A 317 -61.32 -26.46 11.48
C CYS A 317 -60.88 -26.46 10.00
N ASP A 318 -61.21 -25.41 9.24
CA ASP A 318 -60.65 -25.11 7.92
C ASP A 318 -60.64 -23.59 7.70
N ASP A 319 -59.58 -22.97 8.20
CA ASP A 319 -59.35 -21.52 8.24
C ASP A 319 -59.26 -20.83 6.87
N GLY A 320 -59.34 -21.61 5.79
CA GLY A 320 -59.39 -21.13 4.42
C GLY A 320 -60.80 -21.00 3.85
N ASP A 321 -61.85 -21.37 4.58
CA ASP A 321 -63.23 -21.32 4.10
C ASP A 321 -64.20 -20.78 5.16
N ALA A 322 -64.66 -19.53 4.96
CA ALA A 322 -65.59 -18.83 5.87
C ALA A 322 -66.96 -19.50 5.99
N GLY A 323 -67.19 -20.58 5.23
CA GLY A 323 -68.32 -21.47 5.34
C GLY A 323 -68.08 -22.71 6.19
N VAL A 324 -66.82 -23.00 6.56
CA VAL A 324 -66.30 -24.18 7.28
C VAL A 324 -65.81 -23.79 8.67
N ASN A 325 -66.75 -23.56 9.57
CA ASN A 325 -66.45 -23.12 10.92
C ASN A 325 -67.57 -23.56 11.85
N PRO A 326 -67.45 -23.39 13.18
CA PRO A 326 -68.48 -23.83 14.11
C PRO A 326 -69.91 -23.26 13.87
N ASP A 327 -70.06 -22.24 13.02
CA ASP A 327 -71.33 -21.62 12.60
C ASP A 327 -71.69 -21.85 11.09
N GLY A 328 -70.95 -22.70 10.36
CA GLY A 328 -71.02 -22.93 8.90
C GLY A 328 -72.24 -23.69 8.32
N THR A 329 -72.34 -23.83 6.98
CA THR A 329 -73.49 -24.44 6.26
C THR A 329 -73.07 -25.45 5.18
N GLU A 330 -73.47 -26.73 5.35
CA GLU A 330 -73.06 -27.90 4.55
C GLU A 330 -73.30 -27.87 3.01
N VAL A 331 -72.24 -28.21 2.27
CA VAL A 331 -72.15 -28.41 0.81
C VAL A 331 -71.42 -29.74 0.47
N CYS A 332 -71.13 -30.04 -0.80
CA CYS A 332 -70.69 -31.36 -1.29
C CYS A 332 -69.24 -31.28 -1.77
N ASN A 333 -68.36 -30.91 -0.85
CA ASN A 333 -66.96 -30.50 -1.03
C ASN A 333 -65.94 -31.42 -0.33
N GLY A 334 -66.40 -32.51 0.27
CA GLY A 334 -65.62 -33.45 1.06
C GLY A 334 -65.16 -32.87 2.39
N ILE A 335 -65.79 -31.79 2.85
CA ILE A 335 -65.44 -31.04 4.06
C ILE A 335 -66.59 -31.11 5.06
N ASP A 336 -66.26 -30.97 6.33
CA ASP A 336 -67.22 -30.91 7.43
C ASP A 336 -67.48 -29.43 7.72
N ASP A 337 -68.36 -28.81 6.94
CA ASP A 337 -68.52 -27.35 6.84
C ASP A 337 -69.02 -26.71 8.15
N ASP A 338 -69.49 -27.45 9.14
CA ASP A 338 -69.85 -26.89 10.45
C ASP A 338 -68.96 -27.36 11.61
N CYS A 339 -67.84 -28.00 11.27
CA CYS A 339 -66.82 -28.50 12.20
C CYS A 339 -67.38 -29.42 13.31
N ASP A 340 -68.48 -30.14 13.05
CA ASP A 340 -69.18 -30.96 14.05
C ASP A 340 -68.70 -32.42 14.11
N GLY A 341 -67.96 -32.86 13.08
CA GLY A 341 -67.34 -34.16 12.92
C GLY A 341 -67.93 -35.05 11.82
N THR A 342 -68.74 -34.52 10.88
CA THR A 342 -69.36 -35.31 9.78
C THR A 342 -69.27 -34.65 8.40
N THR A 343 -68.85 -35.39 7.37
CA THR A 343 -68.46 -34.85 6.05
C THR A 343 -69.41 -35.25 4.90
N ASP A 344 -69.93 -34.27 4.16
CA ASP A 344 -70.51 -34.35 2.80
C ASP A 344 -71.79 -35.16 2.61
N GLU A 345 -72.89 -34.66 3.19
CA GLU A 345 -74.19 -35.33 3.09
C GLU A 345 -74.92 -35.03 1.74
N PRO A 346 -75.64 -36.00 1.14
CA PRO A 346 -76.20 -35.89 -0.22
C PRO A 346 -77.32 -34.85 -0.43
N ASP A 347 -77.61 -34.01 0.56
CA ASP A 347 -78.47 -32.82 0.46
C ASP A 347 -77.72 -31.48 0.45
N ALA A 348 -76.39 -31.54 0.33
CA ALA A 348 -75.51 -30.45 -0.08
C ALA A 348 -75.97 -29.70 -1.34
N THR A 349 -75.65 -28.41 -1.41
CA THR A 349 -76.30 -27.50 -2.37
C THR A 349 -75.67 -27.41 -3.78
N ASP A 350 -74.53 -28.08 -4.06
CA ASP A 350 -73.58 -27.72 -5.14
C ASP A 350 -72.91 -28.85 -5.98
N ALA A 351 -73.28 -30.13 -5.89
CA ALA A 351 -72.62 -31.24 -6.64
C ALA A 351 -72.32 -31.02 -8.17
N SER A 352 -71.07 -31.33 -8.61
CA SER A 352 -70.38 -30.85 -9.85
C SER A 352 -70.22 -31.84 -11.02
N ALA A 353 -69.77 -31.37 -12.21
CA ALA A 353 -69.55 -32.14 -13.45
C ALA A 353 -68.06 -32.39 -13.80
N TRP A 354 -67.69 -33.55 -14.36
CA TRP A 354 -66.31 -34.09 -14.53
C TRP A 354 -66.01 -34.61 -15.95
N TYR A 355 -64.85 -34.34 -16.57
CA TYR A 355 -64.40 -34.56 -17.98
C TYR A 355 -63.31 -35.65 -18.16
N ALA A 356 -63.19 -36.40 -19.26
CA ALA A 356 -62.27 -37.55 -19.34
C ALA A 356 -60.78 -37.16 -19.51
N ASP A 357 -59.86 -37.85 -18.83
CA ASP A 357 -58.38 -37.62 -18.85
C ASP A 357 -57.68 -38.93 -19.27
N ALA A 358 -56.88 -38.87 -20.35
CA ALA A 358 -56.41 -40.05 -21.06
C ALA A 358 -54.94 -40.44 -20.80
N ASP A 359 -54.06 -39.48 -20.52
CA ASP A 359 -52.65 -39.69 -20.18
C ASP A 359 -52.34 -39.54 -18.68
N ALA A 360 -53.34 -39.15 -17.89
CA ALA A 360 -53.32 -39.00 -16.44
C ALA A 360 -52.48 -37.81 -15.93
N ASP A 361 -52.42 -36.73 -16.71
CA ASP A 361 -51.70 -35.50 -16.37
C ASP A 361 -52.54 -34.50 -15.54
N SER A 362 -53.83 -34.82 -15.34
CA SER A 362 -54.83 -34.04 -14.58
C SER A 362 -55.56 -32.94 -15.36
N PHE A 363 -55.28 -32.80 -16.65
CA PHE A 363 -56.05 -31.98 -17.59
C PHE A 363 -56.89 -32.92 -18.48
N GLY A 364 -58.05 -32.45 -18.96
CA GLY A 364 -59.07 -33.35 -19.52
C GLY A 364 -59.67 -32.92 -20.86
N ASP A 365 -60.21 -33.87 -21.61
CA ASP A 365 -60.94 -33.62 -22.85
C ASP A 365 -62.33 -33.03 -22.56
N ALA A 366 -62.45 -31.72 -22.83
CA ALA A 366 -63.68 -30.92 -22.79
C ALA A 366 -64.91 -31.56 -23.46
N THR A 367 -64.72 -32.56 -24.32
CA THR A 367 -65.78 -33.18 -25.10
C THR A 367 -66.50 -34.38 -24.42
N THR A 368 -66.12 -34.80 -23.20
CA THR A 368 -66.67 -36.02 -22.54
C THR A 368 -66.89 -35.94 -20.99
N SER A 369 -68.13 -35.83 -20.40
CA SER A 369 -68.36 -35.61 -18.91
C SER A 369 -69.57 -36.26 -18.10
N THR A 370 -69.60 -36.18 -16.73
CA THR A 370 -70.60 -36.75 -15.72
C THR A 370 -70.78 -35.94 -14.38
N ILE A 371 -71.86 -36.09 -13.54
CA ILE A 371 -72.11 -35.32 -12.26
C ILE A 371 -72.07 -36.15 -10.95
N ALA A 372 -71.28 -35.70 -9.96
CA ALA A 372 -71.15 -36.23 -8.59
C ALA A 372 -70.36 -35.24 -7.68
N CYS A 373 -70.44 -35.37 -6.36
CA CYS A 373 -69.61 -34.57 -5.42
C CYS A 373 -68.14 -34.96 -5.57
N ASP A 374 -67.87 -36.26 -5.77
CA ASP A 374 -66.52 -36.78 -6.06
C ASP A 374 -66.29 -37.14 -7.53
N GLN A 375 -65.05 -36.94 -7.97
CA GLN A 375 -64.47 -37.27 -9.26
C GLN A 375 -64.60 -38.76 -9.63
N PRO A 376 -65.32 -39.09 -10.70
CA PRO A 376 -65.40 -40.47 -11.18
C PRO A 376 -64.07 -40.90 -11.81
N SER A 377 -63.63 -42.12 -11.51
CA SER A 377 -62.36 -42.67 -12.02
C SER A 377 -62.24 -42.57 -13.56
N GLY A 378 -61.15 -41.94 -14.02
CA GLY A 378 -60.82 -41.68 -15.43
C GLY A 378 -61.37 -40.36 -15.98
N TYR A 379 -61.74 -39.43 -15.11
CA TYR A 379 -62.27 -38.11 -15.45
C TYR A 379 -61.71 -37.07 -14.48
N VAL A 380 -61.41 -35.85 -14.89
CA VAL A 380 -60.88 -34.67 -14.17
C VAL A 380 -61.79 -33.46 -14.37
N SER A 381 -61.65 -32.42 -13.55
CA SER A 381 -62.52 -31.23 -13.61
C SER A 381 -62.08 -30.19 -14.65
N ASP A 382 -60.81 -30.22 -15.03
CA ASP A 382 -60.19 -29.26 -15.95
C ASP A 382 -60.29 -29.75 -17.40
N ASP A 383 -60.55 -28.82 -18.32
CA ASP A 383 -60.77 -29.11 -19.73
C ASP A 383 -59.76 -28.44 -20.68
N THR A 384 -58.60 -28.00 -20.16
CA THR A 384 -57.64 -27.10 -20.83
C THR A 384 -56.40 -27.75 -21.46
N ASP A 385 -56.31 -29.07 -21.43
CA ASP A 385 -55.16 -29.82 -21.93
C ASP A 385 -54.80 -29.46 -23.39
N CYS A 386 -53.52 -29.12 -23.61
CA CYS A 386 -53.00 -28.75 -24.93
C CYS A 386 -52.50 -29.98 -25.74
N ASP A 387 -52.20 -31.12 -25.08
CA ASP A 387 -51.99 -32.46 -25.64
C ASP A 387 -52.28 -33.60 -24.62
N ASP A 388 -53.55 -34.05 -24.53
CA ASP A 388 -54.12 -35.16 -23.68
C ASP A 388 -53.57 -36.57 -24.01
N THR A 389 -52.33 -36.61 -24.50
CA THR A 389 -51.51 -37.81 -24.68
C THR A 389 -50.08 -37.71 -24.11
N ASP A 390 -49.63 -36.55 -23.62
CA ASP A 390 -48.30 -36.31 -23.03
C ASP A 390 -48.31 -35.51 -21.71
N ALA A 391 -48.01 -36.21 -20.61
CA ALA A 391 -48.17 -35.68 -19.25
C ALA A 391 -47.13 -34.64 -18.78
N SER A 392 -46.14 -34.27 -19.61
CA SER A 392 -45.18 -33.19 -19.28
C SER A 392 -45.52 -31.86 -19.94
N VAL A 393 -46.63 -31.77 -20.68
CA VAL A 393 -47.00 -30.57 -21.44
C VAL A 393 -48.37 -30.11 -21.00
N TYR A 394 -48.38 -29.14 -20.08
CA TYR A 394 -49.61 -28.64 -19.50
C TYR A 394 -49.47 -27.18 -19.04
N PRO A 395 -50.58 -26.42 -18.96
CA PRO A 395 -50.54 -25.03 -18.50
C PRO A 395 -49.86 -24.86 -17.13
N GLY A 396 -48.75 -24.13 -17.08
CA GLY A 396 -48.00 -23.85 -15.84
C GLY A 396 -47.00 -24.93 -15.41
N ALA A 397 -46.56 -25.81 -16.31
CA ALA A 397 -45.40 -26.67 -16.06
C ALA A 397 -44.15 -25.83 -15.75
N ALA A 398 -43.22 -26.36 -14.94
CA ALA A 398 -42.00 -25.65 -14.60
C ALA A 398 -41.02 -25.63 -15.78
N GLU A 399 -40.59 -24.43 -16.16
CA GLU A 399 -39.58 -24.18 -17.18
C GLU A 399 -38.20 -24.66 -16.69
N SER A 400 -37.45 -25.35 -17.55
CA SER A 400 -36.05 -25.70 -17.32
C SER A 400 -35.18 -24.85 -18.22
N TRP A 401 -34.39 -23.96 -17.62
CA TRP A 401 -33.49 -23.06 -18.36
C TRP A 401 -32.60 -23.88 -19.31
N PHE A 402 -32.56 -23.48 -20.59
CA PHE A 402 -31.73 -24.05 -21.66
C PHE A 402 -32.22 -25.36 -22.36
N ASP A 403 -33.51 -25.77 -22.27
CA ASP A 403 -33.99 -27.05 -22.88
C ASP A 403 -34.87 -26.95 -24.17
N GLY A 404 -35.42 -25.77 -24.49
CA GLY A 404 -36.15 -25.49 -25.73
C GLY A 404 -37.58 -26.06 -25.88
N THR A 405 -38.24 -26.50 -24.81
CA THR A 405 -39.65 -26.95 -24.82
C THR A 405 -40.57 -25.94 -24.13
N ASP A 406 -41.60 -25.45 -24.85
CA ASP A 406 -42.73 -24.68 -24.29
C ASP A 406 -43.62 -25.62 -23.46
N SER A 407 -43.15 -25.89 -22.23
CA SER A 407 -43.71 -26.90 -21.34
C SER A 407 -44.99 -26.40 -20.69
N ASP A 408 -45.13 -25.08 -20.54
CA ASP A 408 -46.25 -24.43 -19.87
C ASP A 408 -47.37 -23.94 -20.81
N CYS A 409 -47.27 -24.24 -22.11
CA CYS A 409 -48.19 -23.86 -23.18
C CYS A 409 -48.41 -22.32 -23.29
N ASP A 410 -47.46 -21.47 -22.88
CA ASP A 410 -47.59 -20.00 -22.86
C ASP A 410 -47.13 -19.30 -24.17
N GLY A 411 -46.26 -19.96 -24.93
CA GLY A 411 -45.79 -19.54 -26.26
C GLY A 411 -44.55 -18.64 -26.32
N ASP A 412 -43.76 -18.48 -25.26
CA ASP A 412 -42.43 -17.82 -25.26
C ASP A 412 -41.26 -18.86 -25.32
N GLU A 413 -40.14 -18.57 -26.01
CA GLU A 413 -38.95 -19.47 -26.15
C GLU A 413 -37.72 -18.90 -25.36
N GLU A 414 -37.05 -19.71 -24.52
CA GLU A 414 -35.92 -19.36 -23.60
C GLU A 414 -34.48 -19.40 -24.22
N PRO A 415 -33.43 -18.77 -23.60
CA PRO A 415 -32.03 -18.81 -24.10
C PRO A 415 -31.37 -20.20 -23.93
N ASP A 416 -30.35 -20.49 -24.76
CA ASP A 416 -29.69 -21.80 -24.95
C ASP A 416 -28.17 -21.66 -24.73
N ILE A 417 -27.57 -22.46 -23.83
CA ILE A 417 -26.13 -22.41 -23.49
C ILE A 417 -25.23 -22.66 -24.70
N CYS A 418 -25.75 -23.35 -25.72
CA CYS A 418 -25.08 -23.60 -26.99
C CYS A 418 -25.00 -22.35 -27.88
N VAL A 419 -25.62 -21.25 -27.43
CA VAL A 419 -25.62 -19.94 -28.09
C VAL A 419 -25.00 -18.87 -27.20
N ASP A 420 -25.26 -18.90 -25.89
CA ASP A 420 -24.86 -17.88 -24.92
C ASP A 420 -24.04 -18.48 -23.75
N VAL A 421 -22.72 -18.69 -23.95
CA VAL A 421 -21.81 -19.25 -22.94
C VAL A 421 -21.66 -18.29 -21.72
N PRO A 422 -21.85 -18.75 -20.47
CA PRO A 422 -21.71 -17.92 -19.28
C PRO A 422 -20.31 -17.34 -19.12
N THR A 423 -20.22 -16.08 -18.69
CA THR A 423 -18.99 -15.54 -18.11
C THR A 423 -18.87 -16.01 -16.65
N GLY A 424 -17.67 -16.06 -16.09
CA GLY A 424 -17.46 -16.37 -14.67
C GLY A 424 -18.35 -15.55 -13.72
N ALA A 425 -18.52 -16.01 -12.49
CA ALA A 425 -19.45 -15.44 -11.52
C ALA A 425 -18.80 -15.26 -10.14
N VAL A 426 -19.40 -14.42 -9.31
CA VAL A 426 -19.08 -14.31 -7.88
C VAL A 426 -20.01 -15.27 -7.13
N ILE A 427 -19.45 -16.08 -6.25
CA ILE A 427 -20.13 -17.03 -5.37
C ILE A 427 -19.83 -16.67 -3.90
N ALA A 428 -20.45 -17.37 -2.95
CA ALA A 428 -20.13 -17.19 -1.54
C ALA A 428 -18.79 -17.88 -1.23
N ASP A 429 -17.95 -17.25 -0.41
CA ASP A 429 -16.71 -17.79 0.14
C ASP A 429 -16.91 -18.26 1.60
N ASP A 430 -16.10 -19.23 2.01
CA ASP A 430 -15.93 -19.69 3.39
C ASP A 430 -14.54 -19.29 3.90
N PRO A 431 -14.41 -18.12 4.55
CA PRO A 431 -13.12 -17.68 5.10
C PRO A 431 -12.64 -18.55 6.29
N SER A 432 -13.45 -19.51 6.76
CA SER A 432 -13.05 -20.48 7.79
C SER A 432 -12.53 -21.80 7.24
N CYS A 433 -12.49 -21.95 5.91
CA CYS A 433 -11.95 -23.10 5.20
C CYS A 433 -10.46 -23.29 5.53
N THR A 434 -10.15 -24.36 6.26
CA THR A 434 -8.80 -24.65 6.74
C THR A 434 -8.39 -26.10 6.49
N TYR A 435 -7.11 -26.31 6.24
CA TYR A 435 -6.45 -27.58 6.04
C TYR A 435 -5.28 -27.74 7.02
N THR A 436 -5.17 -28.88 7.68
CA THR A 436 -4.03 -29.18 8.56
C THR A 436 -3.01 -30.07 7.83
N PRO A 437 -1.77 -29.60 7.60
CA PRO A 437 -0.73 -30.36 6.95
C PRO A 437 -0.45 -31.70 7.65
N SER A 438 -0.01 -32.68 6.88
CA SER A 438 0.38 -33.97 7.46
C SER A 438 1.65 -33.83 8.30
N SER A 439 1.64 -34.39 9.52
CA SER A 439 2.85 -34.55 10.35
C SER A 439 4.01 -35.35 9.71
N THR A 440 3.83 -35.90 8.51
CA THR A 440 4.86 -36.62 7.76
C THR A 440 5.50 -35.75 6.69
N TRP A 441 6.77 -35.39 6.89
CA TRP A 441 7.57 -34.64 5.93
C TRP A 441 7.85 -35.43 4.64
N SER A 442 7.22 -35.04 3.51
CA SER A 442 7.48 -35.62 2.19
C SER A 442 8.11 -34.60 1.23
N VAL A 443 9.28 -34.09 1.62
CA VAL A 443 10.03 -33.09 0.83
C VAL A 443 10.48 -33.67 -0.52
N VAL A 444 10.22 -32.93 -1.60
CA VAL A 444 10.69 -33.22 -2.96
C VAL A 444 11.60 -32.10 -3.46
N THR A 445 12.03 -32.18 -4.71
CA THR A 445 12.74 -31.10 -5.40
C THR A 445 11.85 -30.74 -6.57
N GLU A 446 11.13 -29.60 -6.53
CA GLU A 446 10.41 -29.13 -7.72
C GLU A 446 11.41 -28.82 -8.82
N TRP A 447 12.46 -28.06 -8.48
CA TRP A 447 13.46 -27.65 -9.48
C TRP A 447 14.89 -27.50 -8.95
N GLU A 448 15.83 -27.65 -9.88
CA GLU A 448 17.26 -27.52 -9.64
C GLU A 448 17.95 -26.88 -10.86
N THR A 449 18.95 -26.03 -10.61
CA THR A 449 19.75 -25.40 -11.68
C THR A 449 21.06 -26.14 -11.92
N ASP A 450 20.98 -27.46 -12.06
CA ASP A 450 22.16 -28.32 -12.25
C ASP A 450 23.04 -27.87 -13.46
N THR A 451 24.19 -28.51 -13.62
CA THR A 451 25.21 -28.09 -14.60
C THR A 451 24.76 -27.92 -16.07
N TRP A 452 23.55 -28.34 -16.44
CA TRP A 452 23.02 -28.25 -17.81
C TRP A 452 22.10 -27.05 -18.09
N THR A 453 21.61 -26.34 -17.07
CA THR A 453 20.50 -25.36 -17.23
C THR A 453 20.95 -24.01 -17.79
N TYR A 454 22.19 -23.58 -17.53
CA TYR A 454 22.64 -22.22 -17.87
C TYR A 454 23.00 -22.03 -19.37
N SER A 455 22.51 -20.96 -20.01
CA SER A 455 22.76 -20.64 -21.43
C SER A 455 24.24 -20.41 -21.75
N ALA A 456 25.03 -19.98 -20.76
CA ALA A 456 26.46 -19.76 -20.93
C ALA A 456 27.27 -21.07 -21.07
N GLY A 457 26.69 -22.23 -20.75
CA GLY A 457 27.33 -23.56 -20.84
C GLY A 457 28.70 -23.62 -20.16
N ASN A 458 28.89 -22.78 -19.14
CA ASN A 458 30.16 -22.57 -18.46
C ASN A 458 30.17 -23.32 -17.12
N SER A 459 31.31 -23.30 -16.41
CA SER A 459 31.47 -24.02 -15.15
C SER A 459 31.08 -23.21 -13.90
N TYR A 460 30.34 -22.11 -14.06
CA TYR A 460 29.89 -21.23 -12.96
C TYR A 460 28.50 -21.65 -12.51
N THR A 461 28.46 -22.65 -11.63
CA THR A 461 27.24 -23.33 -11.18
C THR A 461 27.08 -23.29 -9.67
N ARG A 462 27.99 -22.64 -8.94
CA ARG A 462 28.10 -22.81 -7.49
C ARG A 462 27.62 -21.57 -6.78
N ILE A 463 26.82 -21.75 -5.72
CA ILE A 463 26.24 -20.66 -4.95
C ILE A 463 26.70 -20.80 -3.50
N MET A 464 27.07 -19.69 -2.88
CA MET A 464 27.50 -19.65 -1.47
C MET A 464 27.14 -18.29 -0.82
N MET A 465 26.13 -17.64 -1.39
CA MET A 465 25.47 -16.44 -0.91
C MET A 465 23.97 -16.75 -0.96
N ALA A 466 23.21 -16.35 0.06
CA ALA A 466 21.75 -16.32 0.01
C ALA A 466 21.28 -15.58 -1.27
N PRO A 467 20.40 -16.20 -2.07
CA PRO A 467 19.64 -15.56 -3.14
C PRO A 467 18.66 -14.48 -2.63
N ALA A 468 17.99 -13.81 -3.56
CA ALA A 468 16.79 -13.02 -3.32
C ALA A 468 15.66 -13.49 -4.25
N VAL A 469 14.40 -13.33 -3.83
CA VAL A 469 13.19 -13.75 -4.55
C VAL A 469 12.19 -12.60 -4.63
N GLY A 470 11.57 -12.42 -5.79
CA GLY A 470 10.51 -11.47 -6.06
C GLY A 470 10.34 -11.25 -7.56
N GLN A 471 9.30 -10.54 -7.95
CA GLN A 471 8.81 -10.40 -9.32
C GLN A 471 9.68 -9.39 -10.06
N LEU A 472 10.36 -9.80 -11.13
CA LEU A 472 11.24 -8.92 -11.91
C LEU A 472 10.92 -8.93 -13.41
N THR A 473 9.95 -9.74 -13.84
CA THR A 473 9.53 -9.87 -15.23
C THR A 473 8.02 -9.82 -15.38
N ASP A 474 7.54 -9.09 -16.38
CA ASP A 474 6.14 -9.07 -16.86
C ASP A 474 5.89 -10.36 -17.66
N ASP A 475 5.55 -11.43 -16.94
CA ASP A 475 5.34 -12.78 -17.49
C ASP A 475 3.96 -12.91 -18.12
N ASN A 476 2.96 -12.20 -17.57
CA ASN A 476 1.59 -12.22 -18.06
C ASN A 476 1.36 -11.27 -19.28
N GLY A 477 2.28 -10.33 -19.50
CA GLY A 477 2.31 -9.42 -20.67
C GLY A 477 1.34 -8.23 -20.58
N ASP A 478 0.89 -7.86 -19.39
CA ASP A 478 -0.04 -6.75 -19.16
C ASP A 478 0.66 -5.39 -19.02
N GLY A 479 1.99 -5.40 -18.86
CA GLY A 479 2.85 -4.23 -18.78
C GLY A 479 3.14 -3.74 -17.36
N PHE A 480 2.73 -4.47 -16.33
CA PHE A 480 3.09 -4.28 -14.94
C PHE A 480 4.01 -5.43 -14.47
N ILE A 481 4.71 -5.21 -13.36
CA ILE A 481 5.44 -6.28 -12.65
C ILE A 481 4.78 -6.30 -11.27
N ASP A 482 3.88 -7.25 -11.04
CA ASP A 482 3.04 -7.31 -9.84
C ASP A 482 2.86 -8.74 -9.32
N GLU A 483 2.03 -8.94 -8.30
CA GLU A 483 1.80 -10.24 -7.67
C GLU A 483 1.21 -11.32 -8.61
N LEU A 484 0.79 -10.96 -9.82
CA LEU A 484 0.30 -11.89 -10.83
C LEU A 484 1.43 -12.44 -11.73
N ASP A 485 2.64 -11.88 -11.63
CA ASP A 485 3.82 -12.37 -12.34
C ASP A 485 4.56 -13.46 -11.56
N HIS A 486 5.41 -14.22 -12.26
CA HIS A 486 6.14 -15.30 -11.63
C HIS A 486 7.34 -14.75 -10.84
N PRO A 487 7.56 -15.19 -9.60
CA PRO A 487 8.71 -14.78 -8.82
C PRO A 487 10.03 -15.19 -9.49
N ASP A 488 10.97 -14.25 -9.52
CA ASP A 488 12.32 -14.48 -10.00
C ASP A 488 13.29 -14.68 -8.84
N ILE A 489 14.26 -15.57 -9.03
CA ILE A 489 15.35 -15.79 -8.08
C ILE A 489 16.65 -15.22 -8.63
N VAL A 490 17.17 -14.26 -7.89
CA VAL A 490 18.41 -13.55 -8.18
C VAL A 490 19.54 -14.11 -7.34
N TYR A 491 20.65 -14.46 -7.97
CA TYR A 491 21.81 -15.00 -7.25
C TYR A 491 23.11 -14.88 -8.02
N THR A 492 24.23 -15.02 -7.30
CA THR A 492 25.55 -15.05 -7.90
C THR A 492 26.16 -16.46 -7.91
N THR A 493 26.84 -16.79 -9.01
CA THR A 493 27.52 -18.07 -9.18
C THR A 493 29.03 -17.93 -9.37
N PHE A 494 29.78 -18.87 -8.81
CA PHE A 494 31.22 -19.00 -9.00
C PHE A 494 31.61 -20.37 -9.58
N THR A 495 32.88 -20.53 -9.95
CA THR A 495 33.41 -21.78 -10.51
C THR A 495 34.54 -22.36 -9.66
N GLY A 496 34.63 -23.70 -9.61
CA GLY A 496 35.73 -24.36 -8.90
C GLY A 496 35.76 -23.94 -7.42
N SER A 497 36.94 -23.56 -6.93
CA SER A 497 37.09 -22.98 -5.59
C SER A 497 37.33 -21.46 -5.66
N SER A 498 37.01 -20.83 -6.78
CA SER A 498 37.31 -19.43 -7.10
C SER A 498 36.19 -18.47 -6.65
N TYR A 499 35.56 -18.74 -5.50
CA TYR A 499 34.44 -17.94 -4.98
C TYR A 499 34.81 -16.46 -4.73
N ARG A 500 36.09 -16.16 -4.46
CA ARG A 500 36.62 -14.79 -4.30
C ARG A 500 36.97 -14.06 -5.60
N SER A 501 36.51 -14.55 -6.75
CA SER A 501 36.85 -14.02 -8.07
C SER A 501 35.59 -13.54 -8.78
N ALA A 502 35.73 -13.07 -10.02
CA ALA A 502 34.58 -12.77 -10.86
C ALA A 502 33.65 -13.99 -10.99
N GLY A 503 32.35 -13.75 -10.94
CA GLY A 503 31.28 -14.73 -11.09
C GLY A 503 30.28 -14.32 -12.16
N TYR A 504 29.06 -14.87 -12.06
CA TYR A 504 27.90 -14.47 -12.86
C TYR A 504 26.76 -14.10 -11.94
N LEU A 505 26.10 -12.97 -12.18
CA LEU A 505 24.74 -12.68 -11.70
C LEU A 505 23.76 -13.44 -12.60
N ARG A 506 22.73 -14.03 -11.99
CA ARG A 506 21.68 -14.79 -12.66
C ARG A 506 20.33 -14.34 -12.15
N VAL A 507 19.36 -14.33 -13.06
CA VAL A 507 17.93 -14.14 -12.80
C VAL A 507 17.23 -15.33 -13.47
N MET A 508 16.48 -16.08 -12.68
CA MET A 508 15.82 -17.30 -13.11
C MET A 508 14.42 -17.35 -12.49
N SER A 509 13.40 -17.69 -13.27
CA SER A 509 12.09 -18.09 -12.77
C SER A 509 11.86 -19.58 -12.98
N ALA A 510 10.93 -20.13 -12.22
CA ALA A 510 10.36 -21.44 -12.46
C ALA A 510 8.83 -21.29 -12.49
N ASP A 511 8.20 -21.81 -13.52
CA ASP A 511 6.74 -21.88 -13.60
C ASP A 511 6.26 -23.12 -12.82
N ALA A 512 5.01 -23.12 -12.33
CA ALA A 512 4.41 -24.26 -11.60
C ALA A 512 4.44 -25.59 -12.40
N ASP A 513 4.56 -25.53 -13.74
CA ASP A 513 4.72 -26.72 -14.58
C ASP A 513 6.16 -27.31 -14.58
N GLY A 514 7.06 -26.70 -13.83
CA GLY A 514 8.48 -27.04 -13.70
C GLY A 514 9.35 -26.47 -14.83
N THR A 515 8.82 -25.59 -15.68
CA THR A 515 9.61 -24.91 -16.72
C THR A 515 10.53 -23.87 -16.09
N ILE A 516 11.83 -24.02 -16.32
CA ILE A 516 12.84 -23.08 -15.81
C ILE A 516 13.26 -22.11 -16.91
N THR A 517 13.15 -20.80 -16.63
CA THR A 517 13.53 -19.73 -17.55
C THR A 517 14.77 -18.98 -17.03
N GLU A 518 15.77 -18.75 -17.89
CA GLU A 518 16.92 -17.89 -17.57
C GLU A 518 16.74 -16.53 -18.26
N HIS A 519 16.35 -15.52 -17.49
CA HIS A 519 16.14 -14.15 -17.98
C HIS A 519 17.46 -13.39 -18.13
N LEU A 520 18.38 -13.57 -17.17
CA LEU A 520 19.67 -12.89 -17.17
C LEU A 520 20.82 -13.82 -16.77
N SER A 521 21.95 -13.70 -17.47
CA SER A 521 23.21 -14.32 -17.06
C SER A 521 24.41 -13.45 -17.48
N VAL A 522 24.89 -12.60 -16.58
CA VAL A 522 25.97 -11.63 -16.85
C VAL A 522 27.15 -11.79 -15.90
N SER A 523 28.37 -11.77 -16.44
CA SER A 523 29.62 -11.82 -15.64
C SER A 523 30.27 -10.45 -15.44
N SER A 524 29.78 -9.45 -16.17
CA SER A 524 30.24 -8.08 -16.09
C SER A 524 29.19 -7.15 -16.66
N VAL A 525 29.10 -5.98 -16.07
CA VAL A 525 28.17 -4.90 -16.41
C VAL A 525 28.97 -3.68 -16.87
N THR A 526 28.37 -2.84 -17.72
CA THR A 526 29.04 -1.67 -18.32
C THR A 526 28.13 -0.46 -18.21
N ASP A 527 28.65 0.64 -17.64
CA ASP A 527 27.90 1.90 -17.53
C ASP A 527 27.87 2.72 -18.83
N SER A 528 27.14 3.83 -18.78
CA SER A 528 27.09 4.89 -19.80
C SER A 528 28.44 5.54 -20.11
N THR A 529 29.43 5.43 -19.21
CA THR A 529 30.82 5.89 -19.43
C THR A 529 31.68 4.87 -20.16
N ASN A 530 31.11 3.70 -20.49
CA ASN A 530 31.75 2.57 -21.13
C ASN A 530 32.87 1.95 -20.26
N THR A 531 32.68 1.99 -18.94
CA THR A 531 33.51 1.31 -17.94
C THR A 531 32.88 -0.03 -17.61
N THR A 532 33.59 -1.13 -17.90
CA THR A 532 33.12 -2.49 -17.62
C THR A 532 33.70 -2.99 -16.29
N ARG A 533 32.84 -3.52 -15.42
CA ARG A 533 33.20 -4.10 -14.12
C ARG A 533 32.67 -5.52 -14.02
N SER A 534 33.48 -6.43 -13.49
CA SER A 534 33.08 -7.83 -13.30
C SER A 534 32.28 -8.01 -12.01
N ILE A 535 31.20 -8.78 -12.07
CA ILE A 535 30.39 -9.17 -10.92
C ILE A 535 31.18 -10.13 -10.02
N GLY A 536 31.07 -9.99 -8.70
CA GLY A 536 31.70 -10.91 -7.74
C GLY A 536 30.99 -12.26 -7.65
N GLY A 537 31.74 -13.36 -7.57
CA GLY A 537 31.16 -14.72 -7.41
C GLY A 537 30.66 -15.04 -6.00
N THR A 538 30.87 -14.13 -5.04
CA THR A 538 30.26 -14.13 -3.71
C THR A 538 29.74 -12.74 -3.36
N ALA A 539 29.22 -12.02 -4.35
CA ALA A 539 28.51 -10.78 -4.08
C ALA A 539 27.10 -11.13 -3.58
N GLY A 540 26.70 -10.56 -2.45
CA GLY A 540 25.32 -10.59 -2.02
C GLY A 540 24.43 -9.83 -3.02
N VAL A 541 23.16 -10.15 -2.99
CA VAL A 541 22.13 -9.53 -3.82
C VAL A 541 21.03 -8.99 -2.92
N ALA A 542 20.38 -7.93 -3.38
CA ALA A 542 19.08 -7.50 -2.92
C ALA A 542 18.26 -7.07 -4.14
N ILE A 543 16.94 -7.10 -4.04
CA ILE A 543 16.03 -6.60 -5.06
C ILE A 543 14.98 -5.70 -4.41
N ALA A 544 14.59 -4.63 -5.08
CA ALA A 544 13.59 -3.67 -4.64
C ALA A 544 13.39 -2.63 -5.73
N ASP A 545 12.20 -2.04 -5.83
CA ASP A 545 12.00 -0.76 -6.53
C ASP A 545 12.59 0.36 -5.67
N ILE A 546 13.80 0.79 -6.01
CA ILE A 546 14.58 1.72 -5.16
C ILE A 546 14.29 3.19 -5.48
N ASP A 547 13.74 3.48 -6.66
CA ASP A 547 13.43 4.84 -7.11
C ASP A 547 11.94 5.11 -7.33
N ASN A 548 11.10 4.14 -6.92
CA ASN A 548 9.64 4.20 -6.88
C ASN A 548 9.03 4.49 -8.27
N ASP A 549 9.57 3.81 -9.29
CA ASP A 549 9.12 3.93 -10.68
C ASP A 549 8.17 2.82 -11.14
N GLY A 550 7.91 1.83 -10.26
CA GLY A 550 7.10 0.64 -10.50
C GLY A 550 7.87 -0.51 -11.15
N THR A 551 9.19 -0.39 -11.33
CA THR A 551 10.05 -1.43 -11.91
C THR A 551 11.16 -1.79 -10.92
N PRO A 552 11.16 -3.00 -10.33
CA PRO A 552 12.17 -3.32 -9.34
C PRO A 552 13.60 -3.51 -9.91
N GLU A 553 14.60 -3.06 -9.13
CA GLU A 553 16.01 -3.17 -9.43
C GLU A 553 16.70 -4.36 -8.77
N ILE A 554 17.80 -4.80 -9.38
CA ILE A 554 18.77 -5.70 -8.79
C ILE A 554 19.99 -4.93 -8.28
N LEU A 555 20.27 -5.08 -6.99
CA LEU A 555 21.46 -4.55 -6.31
C LEU A 555 22.49 -5.65 -6.09
N THR A 556 23.72 -5.43 -6.55
CA THR A 556 24.83 -6.35 -6.25
C THR A 556 26.20 -5.69 -6.30
N HIS A 557 27.26 -6.44 -6.00
CA HIS A 557 28.63 -5.93 -5.91
C HIS A 557 29.53 -6.40 -7.04
N THR A 558 30.37 -5.47 -7.51
CA THR A 558 31.45 -5.76 -8.45
C THR A 558 32.72 -6.19 -7.72
N THR A 559 33.61 -6.92 -8.41
CA THR A 559 34.96 -7.28 -7.95
C THR A 559 35.88 -6.08 -7.67
N SER A 560 35.44 -4.87 -8.04
CA SER A 560 36.10 -3.60 -7.73
C SER A 560 35.50 -2.87 -6.53
N ASN A 561 34.64 -3.52 -5.73
CA ASN A 561 33.97 -2.95 -4.55
C ASN A 561 33.04 -1.77 -4.87
N HIS A 562 32.33 -1.83 -5.99
CA HIS A 562 31.23 -0.90 -6.26
C HIS A 562 29.91 -1.65 -6.17
N LEU A 563 28.93 -1.05 -5.52
CA LEU A 563 27.52 -1.41 -5.64
C LEU A 563 27.05 -1.03 -7.06
N VAL A 564 26.17 -1.83 -7.62
CA VAL A 564 25.52 -1.58 -8.91
C VAL A 564 24.04 -1.84 -8.76
N ALA A 565 23.23 -0.91 -9.27
CA ALA A 565 21.81 -1.09 -9.53
C ALA A 565 21.60 -1.33 -11.03
N MET A 566 20.73 -2.28 -11.36
CA MET A 566 20.38 -2.62 -12.74
C MET A 566 18.99 -3.26 -12.81
N HIS A 567 18.29 -3.09 -13.92
CA HIS A 567 17.06 -3.83 -14.16
C HIS A 567 17.33 -5.32 -14.45
N ALA A 568 16.27 -6.12 -14.42
CA ALA A 568 16.31 -7.57 -14.69
C ALA A 568 16.91 -7.94 -16.05
N ASP A 569 16.81 -7.05 -17.05
CA ASP A 569 17.40 -7.25 -18.38
C ASP A 569 18.93 -7.00 -18.43
N GLY A 570 19.51 -6.59 -17.30
CA GLY A 570 20.94 -6.27 -17.14
C GLY A 570 21.34 -4.84 -17.53
N THR A 571 20.37 -3.97 -17.82
CA THR A 571 20.59 -2.54 -18.06
C THR A 571 21.00 -1.87 -16.76
N VAL A 572 22.20 -1.31 -16.73
CA VAL A 572 22.75 -0.62 -15.55
C VAL A 572 22.13 0.76 -15.41
N LEU A 573 21.62 1.06 -14.20
CA LEU A 573 21.23 2.40 -13.80
C LEU A 573 22.45 3.21 -13.39
N TRP A 574 23.15 2.74 -12.35
CA TRP A 574 24.30 3.43 -11.79
C TRP A 574 25.32 2.49 -11.12
N PHE A 575 26.50 3.03 -10.86
CA PHE A 575 27.49 2.45 -9.95
C PHE A 575 27.73 3.42 -8.81
N SER A 576 27.80 2.92 -7.59
CA SER A 576 28.23 3.72 -6.45
C SER A 576 29.70 4.17 -6.60
N GLU A 577 30.17 5.02 -5.69
CA GLU A 577 31.61 5.12 -5.42
C GLU A 577 32.19 3.78 -4.90
N ASP A 578 33.53 3.69 -4.74
CA ASP A 578 34.16 2.49 -4.16
C ASP A 578 33.71 2.37 -2.70
N THR A 579 32.86 1.39 -2.41
CA THR A 579 32.28 1.21 -1.07
C THR A 579 33.28 0.63 -0.08
N SER A 580 34.51 0.28 -0.52
CA SER A 580 35.55 -0.34 0.32
C SER A 580 35.06 -1.56 1.12
N SER A 581 33.98 -2.18 0.63
CA SER A 581 33.16 -3.17 1.33
C SER A 581 33.84 -4.53 1.47
N ASP A 582 33.33 -5.34 2.40
CA ASP A 582 33.74 -6.73 2.56
C ASP A 582 33.42 -7.53 1.28
N LEU A 583 34.24 -8.53 0.98
CA LEU A 583 34.06 -9.42 -0.18
C LEU A 583 32.75 -10.22 -0.16
N TYR A 584 32.05 -10.18 0.98
CA TYR A 584 30.82 -10.90 1.29
C TYR A 584 29.68 -9.93 1.64
N ALA A 585 29.76 -8.68 1.16
CA ALA A 585 28.76 -7.67 1.43
C ALA A 585 27.40 -8.02 0.81
N TYR A 586 26.35 -7.71 1.57
CA TYR A 586 24.97 -7.70 1.14
C TYR A 586 24.49 -6.24 1.16
N PRO A 587 23.82 -5.77 0.10
CA PRO A 587 23.00 -4.59 0.21
C PRO A 587 21.78 -4.88 1.11
N SER A 588 21.33 -3.86 1.82
CA SER A 588 20.06 -3.86 2.55
C SER A 588 19.37 -2.55 2.25
N VAL A 589 18.11 -2.65 1.88
CA VAL A 589 17.27 -1.59 1.33
C VAL A 589 16.17 -1.30 2.33
N ALA A 590 15.92 -0.02 2.56
CA ALA A 590 14.76 0.53 3.25
C ALA A 590 14.71 2.04 2.95
N ASP A 591 13.53 2.63 3.02
CA ASP A 591 13.36 4.09 3.06
C ASP A 591 13.70 4.54 4.50
N MET A 592 14.87 5.17 4.69
CA MET A 592 15.37 5.48 6.03
C MET A 592 14.80 6.78 6.60
N ASP A 593 14.39 7.72 5.75
CA ASP A 593 13.94 9.05 6.15
C ASP A 593 12.48 9.33 5.76
N GLY A 594 11.80 8.37 5.14
CA GLY A 594 10.39 8.46 4.78
C GLY A 594 10.12 9.31 3.53
N ASP A 595 11.13 9.60 2.71
CA ASP A 595 10.99 10.45 1.53
C ASP A 595 10.37 9.74 0.31
N GLY A 596 10.13 8.43 0.43
CA GLY A 596 9.57 7.57 -0.61
C GLY A 596 10.60 7.03 -1.61
N LEU A 597 11.89 7.28 -1.39
CA LEU A 597 13.01 6.67 -2.09
C LEU A 597 13.81 5.79 -1.14
N ALA A 598 14.48 4.77 -1.66
CA ALA A 598 15.19 3.84 -0.80
C ALA A 598 16.66 4.20 -0.58
N GLU A 599 17.12 4.06 0.67
CA GLU A 599 18.54 4.01 1.02
C GLU A 599 19.08 2.59 0.96
N ILE A 600 20.35 2.48 0.58
CA ILE A 600 21.05 1.21 0.48
C ILE A 600 22.26 1.18 1.40
N ALA A 601 22.14 0.41 2.48
CA ALA A 601 23.23 0.10 3.38
C ALA A 601 24.06 -1.09 2.86
N THR A 602 25.37 -0.91 2.73
CA THR A 602 26.29 -2.01 2.41
C THR A 602 27.61 -1.91 3.18
N GLY A 603 27.75 -2.79 4.17
CA GLY A 603 28.92 -2.84 5.05
C GLY A 603 29.09 -1.57 5.88
N ASN A 604 29.97 -0.66 5.44
CA ASN A 604 30.31 0.58 6.10
C ASN A 604 30.03 1.82 5.24
N VAL A 605 29.18 1.68 4.23
CA VAL A 605 28.75 2.77 3.35
C VAL A 605 27.23 2.75 3.23
N LEU A 606 26.64 3.94 3.30
CA LEU A 606 25.25 4.22 3.00
C LEU A 606 25.16 5.01 1.69
N VAL A 607 24.22 4.65 0.83
CA VAL A 607 24.07 5.17 -0.53
C VAL A 607 22.61 5.50 -0.77
N ASP A 608 22.32 6.61 -1.44
CA ASP A 608 20.96 6.97 -1.87
C ASP A 608 20.47 6.09 -3.05
N SER A 609 19.18 6.19 -3.36
CA SER A 609 18.53 5.53 -4.51
C SER A 609 19.21 5.82 -5.86
N GLY A 610 19.87 6.97 -5.99
CA GLY A 610 20.62 7.40 -7.18
C GLY A 610 22.07 6.90 -7.25
N GLY A 611 22.55 6.18 -6.24
CA GLY A 611 23.91 5.65 -6.17
C GLY A 611 24.97 6.59 -5.59
N SER A 612 24.59 7.76 -5.08
CA SER A 612 25.52 8.68 -4.41
C SER A 612 25.73 8.25 -2.96
N THR A 613 26.97 8.35 -2.49
CA THR A 613 27.29 8.03 -1.08
C THR A 613 26.77 9.14 -0.17
N ILE A 614 25.84 8.78 0.73
CA ILE A 614 25.37 9.63 1.82
C ILE A 614 26.49 9.74 2.87
N VAL A 615 26.91 8.59 3.41
CA VAL A 615 27.98 8.53 4.41
C VAL A 615 28.85 7.29 4.28
N SER A 616 30.11 7.42 4.71
CA SER A 616 31.05 6.31 4.88
C SER A 616 31.66 6.34 6.27
N LEU A 617 31.47 5.25 7.04
CA LEU A 617 32.01 5.17 8.39
C LEU A 617 33.53 5.05 8.38
N SER A 618 34.18 5.84 9.24
CA SER A 618 35.64 5.95 9.30
C SER A 618 36.36 4.70 9.84
N SER A 619 35.64 3.84 10.56
CA SER A 619 36.13 2.55 11.04
C SER A 619 35.92 1.46 9.99
N THR A 620 37.00 0.88 9.51
CA THR A 620 36.94 -0.40 8.78
C THR A 620 36.54 -1.48 9.78
N TYR A 621 35.28 -1.90 9.80
CA TYR A 621 34.84 -3.06 10.56
C TYR A 621 35.50 -4.30 9.97
N THR A 622 36.59 -4.75 10.58
CA THR A 622 37.40 -5.88 10.08
C THR A 622 36.81 -7.27 10.39
N GLY A 623 35.52 -7.33 10.73
CA GLY A 623 34.83 -8.54 11.20
C GLY A 623 33.62 -8.91 10.33
N ARG A 624 32.98 -10.03 10.67
CA ARG A 624 31.84 -10.57 9.93
C ARG A 624 30.55 -9.89 10.37
N HIS A 625 29.84 -9.27 9.43
CA HIS A 625 28.61 -8.54 9.68
C HIS A 625 27.85 -8.33 8.37
N ILE A 626 26.57 -8.02 8.51
CA ILE A 626 25.65 -7.60 7.45
C ILE A 626 24.89 -6.42 8.03
N SER A 627 24.84 -5.32 7.27
CA SER A 627 24.10 -4.11 7.66
C SER A 627 22.60 -4.38 7.61
N HIS A 628 21.84 -3.63 8.37
CA HIS A 628 20.39 -3.47 8.19
C HIS A 628 19.98 -2.12 8.77
N LEU A 629 18.77 -1.73 8.44
CA LEU A 629 18.15 -0.44 8.72
C LEU A 629 16.92 -0.73 9.59
N ALA A 630 16.73 0.01 10.67
CA ALA A 630 15.58 -0.08 11.56
C ALA A 630 15.57 1.13 12.49
N ASP A 631 14.40 1.73 12.70
CA ASP A 631 14.14 2.79 13.69
C ASP A 631 14.08 2.18 15.09
N ILE A 632 15.23 1.98 15.73
CA ILE A 632 15.30 1.24 16.98
C ILE A 632 14.83 2.05 18.19
N ASP A 633 14.79 3.39 18.08
CA ASP A 633 14.38 4.27 19.17
C ASP A 633 13.07 5.04 18.92
N ASP A 634 12.31 4.66 17.90
CA ASP A 634 10.94 5.11 17.58
C ASP A 634 10.88 6.64 17.43
N ASP A 635 11.83 7.17 16.66
CA ASP A 635 11.98 8.62 16.43
C ASP A 635 11.51 9.07 15.03
N GLY A 636 11.08 8.14 14.19
CA GLY A 636 10.59 8.38 12.83
C GLY A 636 11.69 8.32 11.78
N THR A 637 12.95 8.09 12.15
CA THR A 637 14.06 7.83 11.24
C THR A 637 14.71 6.50 11.53
N MET A 638 15.18 5.79 10.49
CA MET A 638 15.83 4.50 10.72
C MET A 638 17.31 4.65 11.08
N GLU A 639 17.75 3.91 12.10
CA GLU A 639 19.17 3.73 12.37
C GLU A 639 19.78 2.67 11.46
N TRP A 640 21.05 2.91 11.16
CA TRP A 640 21.91 1.95 10.51
C TRP A 640 22.63 1.05 11.52
N VAL A 641 22.17 -0.20 11.61
CA VAL A 641 22.80 -1.24 12.42
C VAL A 641 23.90 -1.94 11.61
N THR A 642 25.16 -1.75 11.98
CA THR A 642 26.28 -2.44 11.33
C THR A 642 27.41 -2.84 12.27
N GLY A 643 27.79 -4.11 12.19
CA GLY A 643 28.97 -4.65 12.83
C GLY A 643 28.91 -4.71 14.35
N ASN A 644 29.28 -3.62 15.02
CA ASN A 644 29.20 -3.51 16.48
C ASN A 644 28.70 -2.14 16.93
N GLY A 645 28.03 -1.40 16.06
CA GLY A 645 27.45 -0.11 16.40
C GLY A 645 26.15 0.11 15.66
N VAL A 646 25.48 1.14 16.14
CA VAL A 646 24.27 1.73 15.58
C VAL A 646 24.57 3.20 15.30
N PHE A 647 24.10 3.67 14.15
CA PHE A 647 24.45 4.98 13.60
C PHE A 647 23.21 5.64 13.00
N GLU A 648 23.14 6.96 13.10
CA GLU A 648 22.16 7.73 12.32
C GLU A 648 22.49 7.64 10.83
N MET A 649 21.56 8.08 9.98
CA MET A 649 21.74 8.20 8.53
C MET A 649 22.98 9.04 8.16
N ASP A 650 23.29 10.09 8.93
CA ASP A 650 24.48 10.95 8.72
C ASP A 650 25.81 10.31 9.20
N GLY A 651 25.74 9.09 9.75
CA GLY A 651 26.84 8.31 10.31
C GLY A 651 27.28 8.73 11.72
N THR A 652 26.53 9.62 12.38
CA THR A 652 26.67 9.90 13.80
C THR A 652 26.46 8.61 14.58
N THR A 653 27.30 8.39 15.60
CA THR A 653 27.24 7.16 16.38
C THR A 653 26.21 7.31 17.49
N VAL A 654 25.15 6.50 17.45
CA VAL A 654 24.20 6.32 18.56
C VAL A 654 24.96 5.61 19.69
N TRP A 655 25.40 4.37 19.45
CA TRP A 655 26.22 3.62 20.39
C TRP A 655 27.11 2.57 19.72
N THR A 656 28.10 2.07 20.48
CA THR A 656 28.97 0.98 20.03
C THR A 656 29.20 -0.07 21.12
N ALA A 657 28.97 -1.33 20.76
CA ALA A 657 29.25 -2.48 21.61
C ALA A 657 30.76 -2.72 21.77
N SER A 658 31.19 -3.00 23.00
CA SER A 658 32.60 -3.26 23.34
C SER A 658 33.12 -4.65 22.92
N GLN A 659 32.22 -5.52 22.48
CA GLN A 659 32.45 -6.95 22.24
C GLN A 659 33.08 -7.22 20.85
N GLY A 660 33.14 -6.20 19.98
CA GLY A 660 33.61 -6.30 18.60
C GLY A 660 32.53 -6.78 17.64
N THR A 661 32.83 -6.72 16.35
CA THR A 661 31.90 -6.96 15.21
C THR A 661 31.28 -8.36 15.21
N GLY A 662 29.96 -8.42 15.00
CA GLY A 662 29.17 -9.64 14.78
C GLY A 662 28.03 -9.40 13.80
N HIS A 663 27.25 -10.45 13.53
CA HIS A 663 25.95 -10.30 12.87
C HIS A 663 24.90 -9.97 13.91
N SER A 664 23.91 -9.16 13.51
CA SER A 664 22.80 -8.75 14.37
C SER A 664 21.43 -9.02 13.75
N ALA A 665 20.42 -8.88 14.59
CA ALA A 665 19.01 -8.75 14.25
C ALA A 665 18.39 -7.73 15.23
N VAL A 666 17.32 -7.07 14.78
CA VAL A 666 16.49 -6.18 15.59
C VAL A 666 15.18 -6.90 15.93
N LEU A 667 14.70 -6.73 17.16
CA LEU A 667 13.52 -7.38 17.72
C LEU A 667 13.11 -6.69 19.02
N ASN A 668 11.89 -6.90 19.50
CA ASN A 668 11.45 -6.46 20.82
C ASN A 668 11.68 -7.59 21.83
N LEU A 669 12.55 -7.36 22.81
CA LEU A 669 12.93 -8.30 23.86
C LEU A 669 12.21 -8.06 25.18
N ASP A 670 11.55 -6.92 25.36
CA ASP A 670 10.83 -6.62 26.58
C ASP A 670 9.41 -6.08 26.37
N SER A 671 9.02 -5.01 27.05
CA SER A 671 7.62 -4.56 27.14
C SER A 671 7.43 -3.09 26.78
N ASP A 672 8.52 -2.40 26.42
CA ASP A 672 8.41 -1.12 25.73
C ASP A 672 8.37 -1.34 24.22
N ASP A 673 8.21 -0.23 23.49
CA ASP A 673 7.96 -0.26 22.05
C ASP A 673 9.27 -0.16 21.23
N TYR A 674 10.43 -0.06 21.90
CA TYR A 674 11.72 0.15 21.27
C TYR A 674 12.32 -1.15 20.71
N GLY A 675 13.19 -1.00 19.71
CA GLY A 675 13.90 -2.10 19.08
C GLY A 675 15.19 -2.46 19.83
N GLU A 676 15.29 -3.67 20.36
CA GLU A 676 16.56 -4.21 20.85
C GLU A 676 17.44 -4.76 19.73
N VAL A 677 18.76 -4.72 19.95
CA VAL A 677 19.75 -5.30 19.04
C VAL A 677 20.39 -6.52 19.68
N VAL A 678 20.16 -7.71 19.09
CA VAL A 678 20.90 -8.92 19.43
C VAL A 678 22.09 -9.11 18.50
N MET A 679 23.28 -9.25 19.06
CA MET A 679 24.53 -9.44 18.31
C MET A 679 25.18 -10.79 18.65
N HIS A 680 25.45 -11.59 17.61
CA HIS A 680 26.19 -12.84 17.74
C HIS A 680 27.65 -12.70 17.31
N ASN A 681 28.57 -12.88 18.27
CA ASN A 681 30.00 -12.76 18.04
C ASN A 681 30.81 -13.81 18.84
N GLY A 682 31.58 -14.62 18.11
CA GLY A 682 32.54 -15.56 18.68
C GLY A 682 31.89 -16.68 19.51
N GLY A 683 30.62 -17.01 19.22
CA GLY A 683 29.82 -17.99 19.95
C GLY A 683 29.09 -17.45 21.19
N ASN A 684 29.07 -16.14 21.39
CA ASN A 684 28.30 -15.47 22.44
C ASN A 684 27.26 -14.57 21.80
N LEU A 685 26.07 -14.55 22.40
CA LEU A 685 24.97 -13.67 22.06
C LEU A 685 24.94 -12.53 23.07
N TYR A 686 24.75 -11.31 22.60
CA TYR A 686 24.66 -10.11 23.43
C TYR A 686 23.38 -9.38 23.03
N ALA A 687 22.50 -9.12 23.97
CA ALA A 687 21.31 -8.30 23.77
C ALA A 687 21.57 -6.90 24.31
N TYR A 688 21.34 -5.90 23.48
CA TYR A 688 21.41 -4.50 23.83
C TYR A 688 20.04 -3.87 23.71
N ASP A 689 19.72 -3.06 24.70
CA ASP A 689 18.67 -2.06 24.70
C ASP A 689 18.88 -1.06 23.53
N HIS A 690 17.84 -0.33 23.14
CA HIS A 690 17.91 0.66 22.06
C HIS A 690 18.98 1.74 22.35
N ASP A 691 19.21 2.08 23.63
CA ASP A 691 20.23 3.04 24.08
C ASP A 691 21.68 2.47 24.15
N GLY A 692 21.85 1.20 23.80
CA GLY A 692 23.13 0.47 23.85
C GLY A 692 23.46 -0.12 25.22
N THR A 693 22.54 -0.11 26.18
CA THR A 693 22.68 -0.80 27.47
C THR A 693 22.67 -2.31 27.27
N LEU A 694 23.70 -3.00 27.75
CA LEU A 694 23.74 -4.47 27.67
C LEU A 694 22.73 -5.08 28.66
N LEU A 695 21.67 -5.70 28.15
CA LEU A 695 20.62 -6.37 28.90
C LEU A 695 21.09 -7.72 29.45
N TRP A 696 21.54 -8.61 28.56
CA TRP A 696 21.98 -9.96 28.93
C TRP A 696 22.98 -10.56 27.93
N THR A 697 23.54 -11.72 28.30
CA THR A 697 24.46 -12.48 27.43
C THR A 697 24.11 -13.97 27.38
N GLY A 698 24.03 -14.52 26.17
CA GLY A 698 23.88 -15.95 25.88
C GLY A 698 25.19 -16.58 25.40
N ALA A 699 25.28 -17.91 25.45
CA ALA A 699 26.45 -18.64 24.95
C ALA A 699 26.08 -19.95 24.25
N LEU A 700 26.49 -20.06 22.98
CA LEU A 700 26.29 -21.24 22.14
C LEU A 700 27.06 -22.46 22.67
N GLY A 701 28.25 -22.21 23.24
CA GLY A 701 29.15 -23.26 23.73
C GLY A 701 30.13 -23.80 22.68
N SER A 702 30.15 -23.19 21.49
CA SER A 702 31.20 -23.30 20.46
C SER A 702 31.43 -21.94 19.81
N ASN A 703 32.55 -21.76 19.12
CA ASN A 703 32.78 -20.54 18.34
C ASN A 703 31.72 -20.43 17.23
N GLY A 704 31.24 -19.22 16.92
CA GLY A 704 30.15 -19.00 15.96
C GLY A 704 30.01 -17.53 15.60
N TYR A 705 29.50 -17.30 14.40
CA TYR A 705 29.24 -15.99 13.80
C TYR A 705 28.09 -16.13 12.78
N GLY A 706 27.20 -17.12 12.92
CA GLY A 706 25.99 -17.20 12.09
C GLY A 706 25.10 -16.01 12.38
N ALA A 707 24.45 -15.45 11.35
CA ALA A 707 23.50 -14.37 11.57
C ALA A 707 22.29 -14.90 12.37
N PRO A 708 21.81 -14.14 13.39
CA PRO A 708 20.66 -14.56 14.17
C PRO A 708 19.38 -14.62 13.33
N CYS A 709 18.53 -15.62 13.54
CA CYS A 709 17.14 -15.60 13.11
C CYS A 709 16.25 -15.44 14.34
N VAL A 710 15.11 -14.78 14.15
CA VAL A 710 14.21 -14.34 15.21
C VAL A 710 12.79 -14.71 14.81
N ALA A 711 12.11 -15.47 15.68
CA ALA A 711 10.72 -15.88 15.56
C ALA A 711 10.25 -16.44 16.92
N ASP A 712 8.95 -16.65 17.12
CA ASP A 712 8.42 -17.42 18.26
C ASP A 712 8.64 -18.92 17.99
N PHE A 713 9.78 -19.47 18.43
CA PHE A 713 10.12 -20.86 18.14
C PHE A 713 9.37 -21.83 19.05
N ASP A 714 8.94 -21.42 20.25
CA ASP A 714 8.27 -22.32 21.18
C ASP A 714 6.75 -22.09 21.36
N GLY A 715 6.19 -21.15 20.59
CA GLY A 715 4.75 -20.87 20.49
C GLY A 715 4.17 -20.26 21.75
N ASP A 716 5.00 -19.57 22.55
CA ASP A 716 4.59 -18.99 23.82
C ASP A 716 4.11 -17.52 23.73
N GLY A 717 4.15 -16.96 22.51
CA GLY A 717 3.82 -15.57 22.19
C GLY A 717 4.97 -14.59 22.43
N SER A 718 6.15 -15.07 22.84
CA SER A 718 7.36 -14.28 23.02
C SER A 718 8.40 -14.65 21.99
N VAL A 719 9.25 -13.69 21.63
CA VAL A 719 10.26 -13.92 20.61
C VAL A 719 11.44 -14.76 21.13
N ASP A 720 11.96 -15.62 20.26
CA ASP A 720 13.14 -16.43 20.48
C ASP A 720 14.26 -16.12 19.46
N ILE A 721 15.50 -16.49 19.80
CA ILE A 721 16.69 -16.21 19.00
C ILE A 721 17.44 -17.49 18.64
N GLY A 722 17.52 -17.80 17.34
CA GLY A 722 18.30 -18.89 16.78
C GLY A 722 19.71 -18.45 16.36
N ILE A 723 20.75 -19.19 16.76
CA ILE A 723 22.14 -18.93 16.32
C ILE A 723 22.92 -20.20 15.96
N GLY A 724 23.61 -20.15 14.82
CA GLY A 724 24.48 -21.20 14.30
C GLY A 724 25.98 -20.95 14.53
N GLY A 725 26.76 -22.02 14.69
CA GLY A 725 28.21 -21.92 14.80
C GLY A 725 28.94 -23.22 14.52
N GLN A 726 30.19 -23.30 14.97
CA GLN A 726 31.13 -24.33 14.54
C GLN A 726 30.67 -25.77 14.76
N SER A 727 29.99 -26.03 15.88
CA SER A 727 29.67 -27.39 16.33
C SER A 727 28.25 -27.53 16.83
N TYR A 728 27.52 -26.41 16.93
CA TYR A 728 26.18 -26.37 17.48
C TYR A 728 25.35 -25.32 16.76
N PHE A 729 24.06 -25.62 16.67
CA PHE A 729 22.98 -24.66 16.51
C PHE A 729 22.17 -24.64 17.82
N ALA A 730 21.64 -23.48 18.21
CA ALA A 730 20.86 -23.34 19.44
C ALA A 730 19.81 -22.24 19.33
N VAL A 731 18.71 -22.41 20.07
CA VAL A 731 17.66 -21.42 20.28
C VAL A 731 17.68 -20.92 21.73
N PHE A 732 17.43 -19.64 21.92
CA PHE A 732 17.42 -18.92 23.19
C PHE A 732 16.12 -18.13 23.35
N ASP A 733 15.59 -18.09 24.57
CA ASP A 733 14.46 -17.23 24.91
C ASP A 733 14.85 -15.74 24.91
N ALA A 734 13.86 -14.85 24.93
CA ALA A 734 14.02 -13.39 25.05
C ALA A 734 14.87 -12.96 26.27
N SER A 735 14.99 -13.80 27.29
CA SER A 735 15.82 -13.58 28.48
C SER A 735 17.27 -14.09 28.34
N GLY A 736 17.64 -14.65 27.19
CA GLY A 736 18.96 -15.20 26.90
C GLY A 736 19.23 -16.59 27.48
N ASN A 737 18.20 -17.30 27.97
CA ASN A 737 18.33 -18.70 28.38
C ASN A 737 18.18 -19.61 27.17
N ARG A 738 19.10 -20.57 27.04
CA ARG A 738 19.02 -21.55 25.96
C ARG A 738 17.86 -22.52 26.20
N ILE A 739 16.91 -22.58 25.27
CA ILE A 739 15.82 -23.55 25.22
C ILE A 739 16.42 -24.93 24.88
N TRP A 740 17.03 -25.07 23.71
CA TRP A 740 17.69 -26.30 23.26
C TRP A 740 18.96 -26.04 22.43
N ARG A 741 19.68 -27.11 22.10
CA ARG A 741 20.76 -27.09 21.11
C ARG A 741 20.97 -28.43 20.44
N ASN A 742 21.37 -28.38 19.18
CA ASN A 742 21.74 -29.55 18.39
C ASN A 742 23.19 -29.49 17.91
N ALA A 743 23.78 -30.66 17.70
CA ALA A 743 25.13 -30.77 17.16
C ALA A 743 25.10 -30.64 15.65
N THR A 744 25.77 -29.61 15.13
CA THR A 744 25.90 -29.32 13.70
C THR A 744 27.38 -29.26 13.32
N ARG A 745 27.69 -29.05 12.03
CA ARG A 745 29.06 -29.09 11.52
C ARG A 745 29.34 -27.93 10.59
N ASP A 746 29.88 -26.84 11.15
CA ASP A 746 30.32 -25.67 10.37
C ASP A 746 31.72 -25.17 10.81
N SER A 747 32.72 -26.04 10.69
CA SER A 747 34.12 -25.71 10.95
C SER A 747 34.82 -24.88 9.87
N SER A 748 34.34 -24.88 8.62
CA SER A 748 34.90 -24.12 7.50
C SER A 748 34.69 -22.63 7.69
N SER A 749 33.43 -22.21 7.91
CA SER A 749 33.08 -20.81 8.07
C SER A 749 32.75 -20.50 9.51
N ARG A 750 31.86 -21.27 10.16
CA ARG A 750 31.24 -20.99 11.48
C ARG A 750 30.22 -19.86 11.42
N SER A 751 29.70 -19.56 10.24
CA SER A 751 28.88 -18.41 9.90
C SER A 751 27.63 -18.73 9.09
N ALA A 752 27.32 -20.01 8.86
CA ALA A 752 26.01 -20.35 8.31
C ALA A 752 24.90 -19.70 9.15
N SER A 753 23.96 -19.07 8.46
CA SER A 753 22.81 -18.38 9.06
C SER A 753 21.63 -19.35 9.19
N CYS A 754 20.63 -18.96 9.96
CA CYS A 754 19.33 -19.64 10.02
C CYS A 754 18.22 -18.73 9.50
N THR A 755 17.07 -19.34 9.29
CA THR A 755 15.77 -18.71 9.04
C THR A 755 14.67 -19.50 9.75
N ALA A 756 13.44 -19.00 9.70
CA ALA A 756 12.29 -19.61 10.33
C ALA A 756 11.03 -19.55 9.44
N PHE A 757 10.17 -20.55 9.58
CA PHE A 757 8.85 -20.64 8.95
C PHE A 757 7.99 -21.63 9.74
N ASP A 758 6.70 -21.35 9.89
CA ASP A 758 5.74 -22.25 10.55
C ASP A 758 5.15 -23.20 9.48
N PHE A 759 5.66 -24.44 9.41
CA PHE A 759 5.27 -25.37 8.35
C PHE A 759 3.99 -26.15 8.66
N ASP A 760 3.56 -26.18 9.92
CA ASP A 760 2.37 -26.93 10.33
C ASP A 760 1.25 -26.06 10.93
N GLY A 761 1.45 -24.74 10.95
CA GLY A 761 0.48 -23.73 11.34
C GLY A 761 0.11 -23.79 12.81
N ASP A 762 0.99 -24.33 13.67
CA ASP A 762 0.71 -24.49 15.10
C ASP A 762 1.08 -23.26 15.95
N GLY A 763 1.65 -22.23 15.31
CA GLY A 763 2.10 -20.99 15.92
C GLY A 763 3.52 -21.03 16.46
N ALA A 764 4.17 -22.21 16.51
CA ALA A 764 5.58 -22.36 16.85
C ALA A 764 6.41 -22.55 15.57
N TYR A 765 7.34 -21.63 15.31
CA TYR A 765 8.09 -21.67 14.06
C TYR A 765 9.09 -22.84 14.02
N GLU A 766 9.22 -23.50 12.88
CA GLU A 766 10.36 -24.37 12.61
C GLU A 766 11.62 -23.57 12.30
N VAL A 767 12.76 -24.14 12.66
CA VAL A 767 14.08 -23.60 12.31
C VAL A 767 14.60 -24.27 11.05
N LEU A 768 14.96 -23.46 10.05
CA LEU A 768 15.75 -23.91 8.91
C LEU A 768 17.23 -23.55 9.10
N TYR A 769 18.12 -24.53 8.93
CA TYR A 769 19.55 -24.32 9.07
C TYR A 769 20.36 -25.24 8.14
N ALA A 770 21.21 -24.66 7.30
CA ALA A 770 22.11 -25.43 6.44
C ALA A 770 23.55 -25.35 6.96
N ASP A 771 24.09 -26.47 7.45
CA ASP A 771 25.50 -26.56 7.80
C ASP A 771 26.36 -26.97 6.61
N GLU A 772 27.64 -27.27 6.81
CA GLU A 772 28.51 -27.67 5.70
C GLU A 772 28.05 -28.93 4.93
N TYR A 773 27.24 -29.80 5.52
CA TYR A 773 26.95 -31.15 5.05
C TYR A 773 25.49 -31.51 4.95
N ASP A 774 24.64 -30.82 5.70
CA ASP A 774 23.24 -31.17 5.80
C ASP A 774 22.40 -29.89 5.84
N LEU A 775 21.23 -29.93 5.22
CA LEU A 775 20.12 -29.04 5.56
C LEU A 775 19.37 -29.69 6.72
N TRP A 776 18.99 -28.89 7.70
CA TRP A 776 18.25 -29.27 8.88
C TRP A 776 16.97 -28.46 8.96
N ILE A 777 15.88 -29.15 9.28
CA ILE A 777 14.66 -28.53 9.81
C ILE A 777 14.45 -29.07 11.22
N PHE A 778 14.45 -28.16 12.18
CA PHE A 778 14.23 -28.49 13.58
C PHE A 778 12.89 -27.96 14.05
N ASP A 779 12.18 -28.80 14.80
CA ASP A 779 11.04 -28.42 15.63
C ASP A 779 11.47 -27.31 16.59
N GLY A 780 10.76 -26.18 16.56
CA GLY A 780 11.12 -24.97 17.30
C GLY A 780 11.07 -25.16 18.82
N VAL A 781 10.10 -25.92 19.34
CA VAL A 781 9.89 -26.13 20.77
C VAL A 781 10.95 -27.04 21.39
N THR A 782 11.24 -28.17 20.74
CA THR A 782 12.02 -29.28 21.31
C THR A 782 13.41 -29.42 20.72
N GLY A 783 13.65 -28.83 19.55
CA GLY A 783 14.84 -29.06 18.74
C GLY A 783 14.91 -30.48 18.18
N ALA A 784 13.78 -31.20 18.06
CA ALA A 784 13.77 -32.48 17.35
C ALA A 784 14.09 -32.24 15.86
N THR A 785 14.81 -33.16 15.23
CA THR A 785 15.00 -33.10 13.77
C THR A 785 13.73 -33.59 13.09
N LEU A 786 13.02 -32.69 12.43
CA LEU A 786 11.83 -32.99 11.63
C LEU A 786 12.25 -33.50 10.26
N TYR A 787 13.11 -32.73 9.58
CA TYR A 787 13.69 -33.10 8.29
C TYR A 787 15.20 -32.91 8.25
N ARG A 788 15.86 -33.72 7.42
CA ARG A 788 17.31 -33.64 7.20
C ARG A 788 17.67 -34.11 5.81
N GLU A 789 18.17 -33.21 4.99
CA GLU A 789 18.76 -33.54 3.68
C GLU A 789 20.28 -33.67 3.81
N THR A 790 20.81 -34.82 3.43
CA THR A 790 22.24 -35.18 3.54
C THR A 790 23.04 -35.01 2.25
N ASN A 791 22.37 -34.67 1.15
CA ASN A 791 22.95 -34.31 -0.12
C ASN A 791 23.39 -32.84 -0.17
N HIS A 792 22.91 -32.01 0.77
CA HIS A 792 23.36 -30.63 0.91
C HIS A 792 24.90 -30.56 1.05
N ALA A 793 25.49 -29.55 0.42
CA ALA A 793 26.91 -29.29 0.52
C ALA A 793 27.16 -27.79 0.35
N SER A 794 27.94 -27.22 1.28
CA SER A 794 28.46 -25.88 1.09
C SER A 794 29.80 -25.69 1.78
N GLY A 795 30.70 -24.88 1.20
CA GLY A 795 31.87 -24.34 1.89
C GLY A 795 31.55 -23.42 3.06
N THR A 796 30.29 -22.96 3.13
CA THR A 796 29.68 -22.01 4.05
C THR A 796 30.37 -20.65 4.07
N VAL A 797 29.58 -19.58 4.00
CA VAL A 797 29.97 -18.22 4.35
C VAL A 797 28.83 -17.60 5.15
N TYR A 798 27.90 -16.90 4.51
CA TYR A 798 26.79 -16.17 5.14
C TYR A 798 25.42 -16.62 4.63
N GLU A 799 25.37 -17.60 3.73
CA GLU A 799 24.11 -18.11 3.19
C GLU A 799 23.26 -18.81 4.27
N HIS A 800 21.96 -18.84 4.02
CA HIS A 800 20.96 -19.62 4.72
C HIS A 800 19.97 -20.20 3.69
N PRO A 801 19.30 -21.33 3.99
CA PRO A 801 18.02 -21.63 3.35
C PRO A 801 16.98 -20.59 3.77
N PHE A 802 15.97 -20.36 2.96
CA PHE A 802 14.81 -19.55 3.35
C PHE A 802 13.56 -20.04 2.64
N VAL A 803 12.40 -19.51 3.03
CA VAL A 803 11.10 -19.90 2.50
C VAL A 803 10.48 -18.72 1.74
N ALA A 804 10.00 -18.99 0.53
CA ALA A 804 9.21 -18.10 -0.31
C ALA A 804 8.37 -18.97 -1.25
N ASP A 805 7.23 -18.45 -1.71
CA ASP A 805 6.51 -19.02 -2.85
C ASP A 805 7.25 -18.61 -4.12
N VAL A 806 7.88 -19.55 -4.82
CA VAL A 806 8.79 -19.23 -5.95
C VAL A 806 8.21 -19.49 -7.32
N ASP A 807 7.10 -20.21 -7.42
CA ASP A 807 6.39 -20.48 -8.67
C ASP A 807 4.95 -19.95 -8.67
N ASN A 808 4.58 -19.18 -7.64
CA ASN A 808 3.31 -18.49 -7.44
C ASN A 808 2.11 -19.45 -7.40
N ASP A 809 2.33 -20.67 -6.90
CA ASP A 809 1.30 -21.69 -6.81
C ASP A 809 0.46 -21.61 -5.52
N GLY A 810 0.83 -20.69 -4.63
CA GLY A 810 0.18 -20.45 -3.35
C GLY A 810 0.79 -21.25 -2.19
N ASN A 811 1.82 -22.07 -2.43
CA ASN A 811 2.50 -22.87 -1.42
C ASN A 811 3.91 -22.37 -1.16
N ALA A 812 4.50 -22.84 -0.07
CA ALA A 812 5.85 -22.45 0.33
C ALA A 812 6.90 -23.39 -0.23
N GLU A 813 8.03 -22.84 -0.72
CA GLU A 813 9.20 -23.65 -1.06
C GLU A 813 10.43 -23.20 -0.29
N ILE A 814 11.34 -24.15 -0.06
CA ILE A 814 12.64 -23.90 0.53
C ILE A 814 13.64 -23.61 -0.59
N VAL A 815 14.13 -22.38 -0.65
CA VAL A 815 15.23 -21.97 -1.53
C VAL A 815 16.57 -22.30 -0.88
N LEU A 816 17.34 -23.19 -1.50
CA LEU A 816 18.59 -23.73 -0.96
C LEU A 816 19.79 -23.49 -1.90
N PRO A 817 20.66 -22.51 -1.59
CA PRO A 817 21.92 -22.32 -2.32
C PRO A 817 22.96 -23.38 -1.94
N THR A 818 23.57 -24.05 -2.94
CA THR A 818 24.54 -25.14 -2.69
C THR A 818 25.83 -25.01 -3.50
N ASN A 819 26.91 -25.61 -2.98
CA ASN A 819 28.17 -25.77 -3.68
C ASN A 819 28.96 -27.01 -3.24
N ASN A 820 29.46 -27.75 -4.22
CA ASN A 820 30.24 -28.97 -3.98
C ASN A 820 31.77 -28.77 -4.12
N TYR A 821 32.29 -27.54 -4.00
CA TYR A 821 33.71 -27.31 -4.29
C TYR A 821 34.65 -27.99 -3.28
N ALA A 822 34.22 -28.09 -2.01
CA ALA A 822 35.01 -28.64 -0.92
C ALA A 822 34.67 -30.12 -0.60
N ARG A 823 33.48 -30.58 -1.03
CA ARG A 823 32.86 -31.82 -0.57
C ARG A 823 31.83 -32.31 -1.60
N SER A 824 31.44 -33.58 -1.52
CA SER A 824 30.43 -34.15 -2.42
C SER A 824 29.03 -33.77 -1.95
N GLY A 825 28.14 -33.49 -2.90
CA GLY A 825 26.75 -33.12 -2.68
C GLY A 825 26.20 -32.35 -3.88
N TRP A 826 25.07 -31.70 -3.66
CA TRP A 826 24.42 -30.77 -4.57
C TRP A 826 25.33 -29.57 -4.95
N ASP A 827 25.12 -29.02 -6.15
CA ASP A 827 25.90 -27.92 -6.74
C ASP A 827 24.98 -27.07 -7.61
N GLY A 828 24.62 -25.88 -7.14
CA GLY A 828 23.63 -25.03 -7.79
C GLY A 828 22.55 -24.57 -6.82
N LEU A 829 21.47 -24.03 -7.38
CA LEU A 829 20.25 -23.72 -6.66
C LEU A 829 19.36 -24.95 -6.64
N TYR A 830 18.80 -25.24 -5.48
CA TYR A 830 17.77 -26.26 -5.27
C TYR A 830 16.58 -25.58 -4.62
N VAL A 831 15.40 -25.85 -5.14
CA VAL A 831 14.15 -25.49 -4.49
C VAL A 831 13.43 -26.77 -4.13
N LEU A 832 12.92 -26.80 -2.90
CA LEU A 832 12.32 -27.97 -2.30
C LEU A 832 10.95 -27.58 -1.76
N GLY A 833 9.89 -28.22 -2.22
CA GLY A 833 8.55 -28.14 -1.65
C GLY A 833 8.08 -29.46 -1.07
N GLU A 834 6.78 -29.53 -0.80
CA GLU A 834 6.07 -30.69 -0.29
C GLU A 834 5.54 -31.53 -1.46
N ALA A 835 5.57 -32.86 -1.36
CA ALA A 835 5.19 -33.71 -2.49
C ALA A 835 3.73 -33.57 -2.99
N ASN A 836 2.86 -32.96 -2.18
CA ASN A 836 1.44 -32.73 -2.46
C ASN A 836 1.04 -31.30 -2.04
N ASP A 837 2.00 -30.36 -2.06
CA ASP A 837 1.77 -28.93 -1.84
C ASP A 837 0.95 -28.65 -0.57
N GLN A 838 1.40 -29.27 0.54
CA GLN A 838 0.73 -29.20 1.84
C GLN A 838 1.33 -28.14 2.77
N TRP A 839 2.41 -27.48 2.37
CA TRP A 839 3.01 -26.46 3.21
C TRP A 839 2.19 -25.17 3.13
N PRO A 840 1.95 -24.47 4.26
CA PRO A 840 1.30 -23.18 4.27
C PRO A 840 1.88 -22.25 3.22
N SER A 841 1.03 -21.39 2.65
CA SER A 841 1.48 -20.35 1.74
C SER A 841 2.61 -19.52 2.35
N ALA A 842 3.57 -19.09 1.53
CA ALA A 842 4.56 -18.09 1.88
C ALA A 842 4.41 -16.89 0.97
N ARG A 843 4.87 -15.71 1.41
CA ARG A 843 4.95 -14.57 0.50
C ARG A 843 5.90 -14.90 -0.66
N PRO A 844 5.64 -14.39 -1.88
CA PRO A 844 6.49 -14.66 -3.03
C PRO A 844 7.74 -13.76 -3.06
N VAL A 845 8.13 -13.22 -1.91
CA VAL A 845 9.23 -12.27 -1.77
C VAL A 845 10.16 -12.66 -0.63
N TRP A 846 11.46 -12.61 -0.94
CA TRP A 846 12.57 -12.60 0.01
C TRP A 846 13.65 -11.70 -0.58
N ASN A 847 13.50 -10.39 -0.41
CA ASN A 847 14.19 -9.43 -1.25
C ASN A 847 15.67 -9.21 -0.89
N GLN A 848 16.08 -9.54 0.34
CA GLN A 848 17.45 -9.29 0.84
C GLN A 848 17.87 -10.27 1.95
N HIS A 849 19.17 -10.29 2.31
CA HIS A 849 19.67 -11.18 3.36
C HIS A 849 19.15 -10.84 4.76
N ALA A 850 19.14 -9.55 5.09
CA ALA A 850 18.55 -9.03 6.32
C ALA A 850 17.05 -8.82 6.10
N PHE A 851 16.35 -9.90 5.77
CA PHE A 851 14.93 -9.88 5.48
C PHE A 851 14.12 -9.55 6.74
N SER A 852 13.25 -8.56 6.59
CA SER A 852 12.17 -8.21 7.50
C SER A 852 10.92 -8.05 6.64
N ARG A 853 9.80 -8.65 7.05
CA ARG A 853 8.57 -8.67 6.24
C ARG A 853 8.06 -7.26 5.95
N SER A 854 8.32 -6.32 6.86
CA SER A 854 7.82 -4.96 6.75
C SER A 854 8.67 -4.01 5.92
N HIS A 855 9.84 -4.42 5.43
CA HIS A 855 10.71 -3.54 4.64
C HIS A 855 10.48 -3.69 3.14
N ILE A 856 9.57 -4.58 2.72
CA ILE A 856 9.30 -4.83 1.31
C ILE A 856 7.87 -5.33 1.13
N ASN A 857 7.18 -4.78 0.13
CA ASN A 857 5.88 -5.28 -0.33
C ASN A 857 6.06 -6.47 -1.29
N ASP A 858 4.96 -7.15 -1.63
CA ASP A 858 5.00 -8.29 -2.54
C ASP A 858 5.36 -7.88 -3.98
N ASP A 859 5.03 -6.67 -4.39
CA ASP A 859 5.42 -6.07 -5.67
C ASP A 859 6.87 -5.50 -5.67
N LEU A 860 7.66 -5.80 -4.64
CA LEU A 860 9.01 -5.27 -4.40
C LEU A 860 9.10 -3.74 -4.21
N SER A 861 7.98 -3.03 -4.05
CA SER A 861 8.02 -1.64 -3.60
C SER A 861 8.52 -1.56 -2.15
N VAL A 862 9.31 -0.52 -1.87
CA VAL A 862 9.80 -0.23 -0.52
C VAL A 862 8.75 0.63 0.20
N PRO A 863 8.20 0.19 1.35
CA PRO A 863 7.25 1.00 2.11
C PRO A 863 7.85 2.35 2.53
N ALA A 864 7.05 3.42 2.47
CA ALA A 864 7.47 4.75 2.88
C ALA A 864 7.48 4.87 4.41
N GLY A 865 8.62 5.26 4.97
CA GLY A 865 8.82 5.48 6.42
C GLY A 865 9.14 4.23 7.24
N PRO A 866 9.55 4.41 8.52
CA PRO A 866 9.93 3.29 9.36
C PRO A 866 8.73 2.46 9.78
N TYR A 867 8.82 1.15 9.53
CA TYR A 867 7.86 0.19 10.03
C TYR A 867 8.48 -0.62 11.18
N HIS A 868 7.79 -0.64 12.33
CA HIS A 868 8.24 -1.40 13.51
C HIS A 868 7.89 -2.88 13.37
N ALA A 869 8.72 -3.60 12.61
CA ALA A 869 8.59 -5.05 12.40
C ALA A 869 8.52 -5.83 13.72
N TRP A 870 9.10 -5.28 14.80
CA TRP A 870 9.08 -5.89 16.13
C TRP A 870 7.79 -5.71 16.93
N LEU A 871 6.93 -4.74 16.57
CA LEU A 871 5.63 -4.52 17.23
C LEU A 871 4.50 -5.26 16.53
N ASP A 872 4.64 -5.55 15.24
CA ASP A 872 3.66 -6.32 14.48
C ASP A 872 3.90 -7.83 14.61
N HIS A 873 4.95 -8.34 13.95
CA HIS A 873 5.20 -9.78 13.88
C HIS A 873 6.39 -10.24 14.73
N ASN A 874 7.26 -9.33 15.16
CA ASN A 874 8.45 -9.61 15.97
C ASN A 874 9.34 -10.74 15.43
N THR A 875 9.59 -10.70 14.12
CA THR A 875 10.44 -11.67 13.44
C THR A 875 11.52 -11.02 12.60
N PHE A 876 12.63 -11.73 12.40
CA PHE A 876 13.77 -11.26 11.60
C PHE A 876 14.46 -12.45 10.94
N ARG A 877 14.64 -12.41 9.61
CA ARG A 877 15.01 -13.59 8.79
C ARG A 877 14.03 -14.75 9.02
N ALA A 878 12.74 -14.44 9.07
CA ALA A 878 11.66 -15.41 9.13
C ALA A 878 10.59 -15.01 8.13
N GLN A 879 9.96 -16.00 7.53
CA GLN A 879 8.77 -15.80 6.70
C GLN A 879 7.55 -16.31 7.47
N ALA A 880 6.39 -15.72 7.21
CA ALA A 880 5.10 -16.23 7.68
C ALA A 880 4.15 -16.36 6.48
N SER A 881 2.99 -16.95 6.70
CA SER A 881 1.97 -17.02 5.65
C SER A 881 1.49 -15.65 5.19
N ALA A 882 1.04 -15.58 3.93
CA ALA A 882 0.80 -14.37 3.17
C ALA A 882 -0.43 -13.53 3.64
N GLY A 883 -0.54 -13.26 4.94
CA GLY A 883 -1.62 -12.42 5.51
C GLY A 883 -2.93 -13.16 5.79
N VAL A 884 -2.96 -14.47 5.57
CA VAL A 884 -4.04 -15.40 5.95
C VAL A 884 -3.57 -16.32 7.08
N ASP A 885 -4.52 -16.94 7.79
CA ASP A 885 -4.22 -18.05 8.68
C ASP A 885 -3.35 -19.06 7.90
N PRO A 886 -2.18 -19.50 8.43
CA PRO A 886 -1.30 -20.45 7.76
C PRO A 886 -2.01 -21.76 7.37
N LEU A 887 -3.15 -22.06 8.00
CA LEU A 887 -3.97 -23.22 7.70
C LEU A 887 -5.09 -22.94 6.69
N SER A 888 -5.28 -21.71 6.21
CA SER A 888 -6.31 -21.40 5.21
C SER A 888 -6.12 -22.23 3.94
N ALA A 889 -7.22 -22.73 3.38
CA ALA A 889 -7.21 -23.65 2.24
C ALA A 889 -8.25 -23.25 1.18
N PRO A 890 -8.07 -23.66 -0.09
CA PRO A 890 -9.12 -23.56 -1.10
C PRO A 890 -10.22 -24.60 -0.87
N ASN A 891 -11.36 -24.40 -1.54
CA ASN A 891 -12.43 -25.40 -1.64
C ASN A 891 -12.96 -25.39 -3.08
N LEU A 892 -12.70 -26.45 -3.83
CA LEU A 892 -12.86 -26.55 -5.27
C LEU A 892 -14.01 -27.49 -5.61
N SER A 893 -15.04 -26.94 -6.23
CA SER A 893 -16.22 -27.72 -6.61
C SER A 893 -16.62 -27.50 -8.07
N VAL A 894 -17.45 -28.40 -8.60
CA VAL A 894 -17.99 -28.25 -9.96
C VAL A 894 -19.16 -27.27 -9.93
N GLY A 895 -18.92 -26.03 -10.37
CA GLY A 895 -19.95 -25.00 -10.39
C GLY A 895 -21.04 -25.17 -11.44
N LEU A 896 -20.67 -25.68 -12.63
CA LEU A 896 -21.55 -25.91 -13.77
C LEU A 896 -21.04 -27.12 -14.55
N ILE A 897 -21.96 -27.99 -14.99
CA ILE A 897 -21.71 -28.99 -16.03
C ILE A 897 -22.91 -29.04 -16.98
N ASP A 898 -22.67 -28.89 -18.28
CA ASP A 898 -23.73 -28.95 -19.30
C ASP A 898 -23.20 -29.49 -20.65
N VAL A 899 -24.10 -29.98 -21.52
CA VAL A 899 -23.73 -30.64 -22.79
C VAL A 899 -24.51 -30.08 -23.97
N CYS A 900 -23.78 -29.50 -24.92
CA CYS A 900 -24.29 -29.09 -26.22
C CYS A 900 -24.20 -30.20 -27.26
N GLU A 901 -25.35 -30.59 -27.81
CA GLU A 901 -25.44 -31.68 -28.78
C GLU A 901 -25.37 -31.18 -30.24
N ASP A 902 -24.27 -31.48 -30.96
CA ASP A 902 -24.26 -31.44 -32.43
C ASP A 902 -24.28 -32.86 -33.01
N CYS A 903 -25.44 -33.52 -32.92
CA CYS A 903 -25.63 -34.85 -33.48
C CYS A 903 -25.35 -34.90 -35.01
N SER A 904 -25.32 -33.76 -35.70
CA SER A 904 -25.06 -33.68 -37.15
C SER A 904 -23.56 -33.65 -37.50
N ALA A 905 -22.73 -33.09 -36.63
CA ALA A 905 -21.27 -33.16 -36.68
C ALA A 905 -20.72 -34.45 -36.05
N GLY A 906 -21.49 -35.11 -35.18
CA GLY A 906 -21.09 -36.31 -34.47
C GLY A 906 -20.15 -36.04 -33.29
N SER A 907 -20.25 -34.84 -32.70
CA SER A 907 -19.50 -34.39 -31.53
C SER A 907 -20.45 -33.76 -30.51
N LEU A 908 -20.07 -33.83 -29.25
CA LEU A 908 -20.71 -33.15 -28.12
C LEU A 908 -19.70 -32.17 -27.52
N GLU A 909 -20.17 -30.99 -27.13
CA GLU A 909 -19.37 -30.02 -26.37
C GLU A 909 -19.86 -30.05 -24.92
N VAL A 910 -18.98 -30.39 -23.98
CA VAL A 910 -19.28 -30.43 -22.55
C VAL A 910 -18.63 -29.22 -21.89
N TYR A 911 -19.42 -28.37 -21.26
CA TYR A 911 -18.98 -27.18 -20.55
C TYR A 911 -18.86 -27.51 -19.08
N VAL A 912 -17.71 -27.21 -18.46
CA VAL A 912 -17.47 -27.46 -17.02
C VAL A 912 -16.84 -26.22 -16.40
N SER A 913 -17.39 -25.69 -15.31
CA SER A 913 -16.77 -24.61 -14.53
C SER A 913 -16.22 -25.11 -13.20
N LEU A 914 -15.16 -24.43 -12.73
CA LEU A 914 -14.59 -24.59 -11.41
C LEU A 914 -15.03 -23.43 -10.52
N ASP A 915 -15.44 -23.75 -9.31
CA ASP A 915 -15.75 -22.83 -8.23
C ASP A 915 -14.66 -22.93 -7.17
N ASN A 916 -14.31 -21.80 -6.55
CA ASN A 916 -13.50 -21.74 -5.34
C ASN A 916 -14.29 -21.02 -4.24
N ASP A 917 -14.90 -21.77 -3.32
CA ASP A 917 -15.59 -21.24 -2.14
C ASP A 917 -14.74 -21.32 -0.87
N GLY A 918 -13.42 -21.61 -0.99
CA GLY A 918 -12.49 -21.62 0.12
C GLY A 918 -11.96 -20.24 0.53
N ALA A 919 -10.90 -20.25 1.34
CA ALA A 919 -10.30 -19.06 1.95
C ALA A 919 -9.06 -18.53 1.20
N VAL A 920 -8.41 -19.34 0.36
CA VAL A 920 -7.27 -18.92 -0.48
C VAL A 920 -7.53 -19.19 -1.95
N PHE A 921 -6.82 -18.45 -2.80
CA PHE A 921 -6.90 -18.63 -4.24
C PHE A 921 -6.30 -19.97 -4.67
N VAL A 922 -6.64 -20.42 -5.88
CA VAL A 922 -5.85 -21.43 -6.60
C VAL A 922 -5.33 -20.85 -7.90
N PRO A 923 -4.08 -21.16 -8.28
CA PRO A 923 -3.46 -20.61 -9.49
C PRO A 923 -4.18 -21.10 -10.76
N GLU A 924 -3.78 -20.57 -11.90
CA GLU A 924 -4.18 -21.19 -13.17
C GLU A 924 -3.57 -22.59 -13.32
N GLY A 925 -4.20 -23.46 -14.11
CA GLY A 925 -3.67 -24.79 -14.37
C GLY A 925 -4.34 -25.93 -13.59
N VAL A 926 -5.32 -25.63 -12.72
CA VAL A 926 -6.09 -26.66 -11.99
C VAL A 926 -6.70 -27.66 -12.96
N SER A 927 -6.47 -28.96 -12.71
CA SER A 927 -6.92 -30.04 -13.59
C SER A 927 -8.40 -30.34 -13.44
N ILE A 928 -9.10 -30.54 -14.56
CA ILE A 928 -10.50 -30.96 -14.62
C ILE A 928 -10.55 -32.23 -15.49
N ALA A 929 -10.93 -33.35 -14.87
CA ALA A 929 -11.08 -34.64 -15.53
C ALA A 929 -12.54 -34.92 -15.89
N LEU A 930 -12.77 -35.37 -17.11
CA LEU A 930 -14.08 -35.83 -17.58
C LEU A 930 -14.11 -37.35 -17.70
N TYR A 931 -15.12 -37.97 -17.08
CA TYR A 931 -15.32 -39.41 -17.05
C TYR A 931 -16.65 -39.82 -17.67
N ALA A 932 -16.65 -40.98 -18.32
CA ALA A 932 -17.86 -41.74 -18.63
C ALA A 932 -18.30 -42.52 -17.39
N ASP A 933 -19.57 -42.47 -17.02
CA ASP A 933 -20.11 -43.29 -15.93
C ASP A 933 -20.91 -44.49 -16.43
N ASP A 934 -20.42 -45.69 -16.10
CA ASP A 934 -21.04 -46.98 -16.43
C ASP A 934 -21.27 -47.82 -15.16
N ALA A 935 -22.47 -47.78 -14.60
CA ALA A 935 -22.85 -48.49 -13.38
C ALA A 935 -21.91 -48.16 -12.21
N SER A 936 -21.63 -46.86 -12.01
CA SER A 936 -20.70 -46.32 -11.01
C SER A 936 -19.24 -46.73 -11.25
N VAL A 937 -18.87 -46.94 -12.51
CA VAL A 937 -17.49 -47.17 -12.93
C VAL A 937 -17.09 -46.01 -13.84
N ARG A 938 -16.24 -45.12 -13.31
CA ARG A 938 -15.69 -43.99 -14.04
C ARG A 938 -14.60 -44.45 -15.00
N THR A 939 -14.75 -44.13 -16.28
CA THR A 939 -13.71 -44.33 -17.31
C THR A 939 -13.26 -42.98 -17.84
N LEU A 940 -11.98 -42.65 -17.67
CA LEU A 940 -11.43 -41.35 -18.10
C LEU A 940 -11.62 -41.14 -19.60
N ILE A 941 -12.22 -40.00 -19.96
CA ILE A 941 -12.38 -39.54 -21.34
C ILE A 941 -11.22 -38.61 -21.70
N ASP A 942 -11.07 -37.51 -20.96
CA ASP A 942 -10.06 -36.48 -21.19
C ASP A 942 -9.78 -35.68 -19.91
N VAL A 943 -8.68 -34.93 -19.91
CA VAL A 943 -8.30 -33.99 -18.85
C VAL A 943 -7.90 -32.67 -19.49
N THR A 944 -8.39 -31.56 -18.94
CA THR A 944 -7.97 -30.21 -19.31
C THR A 944 -7.60 -29.43 -18.06
N THR A 945 -7.00 -28.25 -18.22
CA THR A 945 -6.68 -27.36 -17.10
C THR A 945 -7.42 -26.04 -17.21
N THR A 946 -7.60 -25.33 -16.09
CA THR A 946 -8.02 -23.93 -16.08
C THR A 946 -6.94 -23.05 -16.71
N THR A 947 -7.33 -21.84 -17.14
CA THR A 947 -6.43 -20.85 -17.78
C THR A 947 -6.46 -19.50 -17.07
N ALA A 948 -6.90 -19.49 -15.83
CA ALA A 948 -7.00 -18.31 -14.99
C ALA A 948 -6.94 -18.77 -13.53
N ARG A 949 -6.32 -17.94 -12.70
CA ARG A 949 -6.39 -18.01 -11.24
C ARG A 949 -7.85 -17.88 -10.77
N CYS A 950 -8.22 -18.65 -9.76
CA CYS A 950 -9.55 -18.58 -9.13
C CYS A 950 -9.42 -18.06 -7.71
N GLU A 951 -9.89 -16.84 -7.48
CA GLU A 951 -9.95 -16.23 -6.15
C GLU A 951 -11.00 -16.90 -5.26
N PRO A 952 -10.89 -16.75 -3.92
CA PRO A 952 -11.98 -17.03 -2.98
C PRO A 952 -13.29 -16.37 -3.42
N GLY A 953 -14.39 -17.13 -3.38
CA GLY A 953 -15.71 -16.64 -3.77
C GLY A 953 -15.88 -16.46 -5.28
N GLN A 954 -15.09 -17.15 -6.11
CA GLN A 954 -15.13 -17.02 -7.56
C GLN A 954 -15.52 -18.32 -8.27
N ARG A 955 -16.28 -18.19 -9.36
CA ARG A 955 -16.51 -19.20 -10.40
C ARG A 955 -15.81 -18.79 -11.68
N LEU A 956 -14.98 -19.67 -12.24
CA LEU A 956 -14.33 -19.44 -13.53
C LEU A 956 -15.29 -19.62 -14.71
N ALA A 957 -14.92 -19.03 -15.86
CA ALA A 957 -15.58 -19.35 -17.12
C ALA A 957 -15.39 -20.85 -17.45
N PRO A 958 -16.39 -21.53 -18.03
CA PRO A 958 -16.32 -22.96 -18.24
C PRO A 958 -15.26 -23.34 -19.28
N VAL A 959 -14.50 -24.40 -18.99
CA VAL A 959 -13.68 -25.12 -19.98
C VAL A 959 -14.58 -26.01 -20.84
N VAL A 960 -14.14 -26.29 -22.07
CA VAL A 960 -14.96 -27.03 -23.05
C VAL A 960 -14.26 -28.32 -23.48
N PHE A 961 -14.91 -29.47 -23.23
CA PHE A 961 -14.49 -30.76 -23.77
C PHE A 961 -15.24 -31.05 -25.08
N THR A 962 -14.52 -31.49 -26.11
CA THR A 962 -15.16 -31.99 -27.35
C THR A 962 -15.07 -33.52 -27.40
N ILE A 963 -16.18 -34.21 -27.19
CA ILE A 963 -16.24 -35.68 -27.12
C ILE A 963 -17.11 -36.28 -28.23
N SER A 964 -17.05 -37.59 -28.43
CA SER A 964 -18.00 -38.29 -29.32
C SER A 964 -19.19 -38.80 -28.51
N PRO A 965 -20.41 -38.91 -29.09
CA PRO A 965 -21.56 -39.50 -28.41
C PRO A 965 -21.36 -40.95 -27.90
N GLY A 966 -20.35 -41.67 -28.43
CA GLY A 966 -20.02 -43.02 -27.97
C GLY A 966 -19.07 -43.05 -26.77
N ASP A 967 -18.54 -41.91 -26.34
CA ASP A 967 -17.68 -41.78 -25.17
C ASP A 967 -18.48 -41.59 -23.88
N VAL A 968 -19.77 -41.24 -23.99
CA VAL A 968 -20.66 -41.08 -22.82
C VAL A 968 -21.08 -42.45 -22.26
N GLY A 969 -21.00 -42.58 -20.94
CA GLY A 969 -21.35 -43.80 -20.22
C GLY A 969 -22.85 -44.06 -20.21
N ALA A 970 -23.24 -45.28 -19.84
CA ALA A 970 -24.64 -45.68 -19.77
C ALA A 970 -25.45 -44.87 -18.75
N ASP A 971 -24.79 -44.36 -17.70
CA ASP A 971 -25.38 -43.52 -16.67
C ASP A 971 -25.00 -42.04 -16.82
N GLY A 972 -24.22 -41.66 -17.85
CA GLY A 972 -23.92 -40.26 -18.17
C GLY A 972 -22.43 -39.88 -18.12
N LEU A 973 -22.18 -38.63 -17.73
CA LEU A 973 -20.85 -38.04 -17.56
C LEU A 973 -20.61 -37.61 -16.11
N VAL A 974 -19.34 -37.64 -15.69
CA VAL A 974 -18.90 -37.05 -14.42
C VAL A 974 -17.70 -36.16 -14.69
N ALA A 975 -17.81 -34.88 -14.35
CA ALA A 975 -16.65 -34.01 -14.25
C ALA A 975 -16.13 -34.04 -12.81
N VAL A 976 -14.81 -34.01 -12.67
CA VAL A 976 -14.12 -33.90 -11.39
C VAL A 976 -13.12 -32.75 -11.51
N VAL A 977 -13.30 -31.69 -10.73
CA VAL A 977 -12.29 -30.64 -10.55
C VAL A 977 -11.20 -31.14 -9.62
N ASP A 978 -10.02 -30.55 -9.72
CA ASP A 978 -8.82 -31.02 -9.03
C ASP A 978 -8.53 -32.52 -9.26
N ASP A 979 -8.56 -32.96 -10.52
CA ASP A 979 -8.24 -34.35 -10.86
C ASP A 979 -7.43 -34.41 -12.16
N ASP A 980 -6.20 -34.90 -12.07
CA ASP A 980 -5.27 -35.11 -13.19
C ASP A 980 -5.59 -36.38 -14.02
N GLY A 981 -6.72 -37.03 -13.74
CA GLY A 981 -7.17 -38.28 -14.34
C GLY A 981 -6.76 -39.53 -13.56
N THR A 982 -6.14 -39.37 -12.39
CA THR A 982 -5.83 -40.46 -11.46
C THR A 982 -6.98 -40.79 -10.52
N GLY A 983 -7.94 -39.88 -10.36
CA GLY A 983 -9.07 -39.98 -9.44
C GLY A 983 -8.71 -39.58 -8.00
N ALA A 984 -7.70 -38.73 -7.83
CA ALA A 984 -7.28 -38.15 -6.55
C ALA A 984 -7.04 -36.64 -6.74
N GLY A 985 -7.35 -35.87 -5.69
CA GLY A 985 -7.02 -34.45 -5.57
C GLY A 985 -5.53 -34.18 -5.74
N VAL A 986 -5.19 -33.06 -6.37
CA VAL A 986 -3.84 -32.53 -6.48
C VAL A 986 -3.63 -31.43 -5.43
N HIS A 987 -4.62 -30.55 -5.26
CA HIS A 987 -4.61 -29.48 -4.27
C HIS A 987 -5.15 -29.96 -2.93
N SER A 988 -4.62 -29.42 -1.84
CA SER A 988 -5.15 -29.72 -0.50
C SER A 988 -6.30 -28.77 -0.18
N GLU A 989 -7.49 -29.33 0.04
CA GLU A 989 -8.73 -28.56 0.23
C GLU A 989 -9.34 -28.79 1.63
N CYS A 990 -10.27 -27.93 2.05
CA CYS A 990 -11.01 -28.15 3.31
C CYS A 990 -12.16 -29.16 3.18
N ASP A 991 -12.78 -29.31 2.00
CA ASP A 991 -13.64 -30.42 1.62
C ASP A 991 -13.14 -31.05 0.32
N GLU A 992 -12.95 -32.36 0.32
CA GLU A 992 -12.46 -33.16 -0.82
C GLU A 992 -13.58 -34.01 -1.41
N THR A 993 -14.82 -33.79 -0.97
CA THR A 993 -15.96 -34.66 -1.25
C THR A 993 -16.94 -34.10 -2.26
N ASP A 994 -16.80 -32.84 -2.64
CA ASP A 994 -17.66 -32.06 -3.53
C ASP A 994 -17.02 -31.69 -4.88
N ASN A 995 -15.80 -32.15 -5.14
CA ASN A 995 -15.07 -31.94 -6.40
C ASN A 995 -15.75 -32.56 -7.63
N ALA A 996 -16.86 -33.31 -7.50
CA ALA A 996 -17.47 -34.09 -8.59
C ALA A 996 -18.91 -33.67 -8.92
N GLY A 997 -19.15 -33.35 -10.20
CA GLY A 997 -20.48 -33.05 -10.77
C GLY A 997 -20.90 -34.08 -11.81
N THR A 998 -22.19 -34.43 -11.85
CA THR A 998 -22.76 -35.47 -12.74
C THR A 998 -23.75 -34.91 -13.74
N TRP A 999 -23.78 -35.47 -14.96
CA TRP A 999 -24.75 -35.14 -16.00
C TRP A 999 -25.45 -36.39 -16.56
N ASP A 1000 -26.77 -36.46 -16.37
CA ASP A 1000 -27.60 -37.64 -16.58
C ASP A 1000 -28.47 -37.58 -17.86
N ALA A 1001 -27.97 -37.10 -19.01
CA ALA A 1001 -28.77 -37.15 -20.24
C ALA A 1001 -27.99 -37.05 -21.55
N LEU A 1002 -28.38 -37.87 -22.54
CA LEU A 1002 -28.13 -37.63 -23.96
C LEU A 1002 -29.37 -37.96 -24.79
N THR A 1003 -29.72 -37.09 -25.73
CA THR A 1003 -30.83 -37.29 -26.68
C THR A 1003 -30.38 -37.76 -28.07
N CYS A 1004 -29.07 -37.75 -28.39
CA CYS A 1004 -28.55 -38.26 -29.66
C CYS A 1004 -28.74 -39.79 -29.81
N SER A 1005 -29.92 -40.21 -30.26
CA SER A 1005 -30.18 -41.61 -30.64
C SER A 1005 -29.36 -42.03 -31.87
N SER A 1006 -28.61 -43.13 -31.74
CA SER A 1006 -27.83 -43.70 -32.83
C SER A 1006 -28.73 -44.06 -34.03
N SER A 1007 -28.60 -43.33 -35.15
CA SER A 1007 -29.29 -43.68 -36.41
C SER A 1007 -28.63 -44.85 -37.14
#